data_AF-A0A0J9U6L1-F1
#
_entry.id   AF-A0A0J9U6L1-F1
#
_cell.length_a   1.000
_cell.length_b   1.000
_cell.length_c   1.000
_cell.angle_alpha   90.00
_cell.angle_beta   90.00
_cell.angle_gamma   90.00
#
_symmetry.space_group_name_H-M   'P 1'
#
loop_
_entity.id
_entity.type
_entity.pdbx_description
1 polymer ?
#
loop_
_entity_poly.entity_id
_entity_poly.type
_entity_poly.pdbx_seq_one_letter_code
_entity_poly.pdbx_strand_id
1 'polypeptide(L)'
;MLIVQDLKTRSRTWLSTRDGKNLSVRPGVVVMKFGEQLRSSVIQEYQWYYIDYDGLKNELKGPTGPLKAGKGLEWTEDDETRFVERLESELDKVHTKQKVKAMEISRRIAVSEREVKDVVNRLNERGLGENGPSEEEFMLLEEDLSDIIADVHDLAKFVQLNYTGFYKIIKKHDKTTGWHLKPVFDSRLKAKPFYKENYDAAVIKLSKLYDLVRTRGNPVKGDSAAGGGQANFIRQTTKYWVHPDNVTELKLIILKHLPVLVFNANKDFDPEDSAITSIYYDNPDTWDLYEGRLKKTEGAEAIRLRWYGGMKTETIFVERKTHREDWTGEKSVKARFAMKEKNVNAYMKGELLPAAIFEKARKEGKKSEKAIAEDERLASEIQYSVIKKGYKPVCRSFYNRTAFQLPADARVRISLDTELTMVREDNLDGRVRSGDNWRRMDIGVDYPFSQLPAEDIERFPYAVLEVKLQTQSGQKPPEWVRQLISSHLVEAVPKFSKFIHGTATLFPDRINLLPFWMPQMDVDIRKPVTHDFGIRRPGLSGTTNTSDDDEELDSDDEELQASGRNGTNGESSAQGARGLRELPPIDMEGQMTDLPAADEDYAIYNSDDEYDERYELAQAKRSGGWRYYSTLLSAKTRHLRQHFGKHVISALKLAIPAPRSTQVERSDRLQALFGHDPIQNKKFKAPPGKKIYVPVRVEPKVYFAAERTFLGWLEFSIYIGTIAVTLLNFGSHPTPTHFWISGLFTALAIASLAYSVFTYLHRSKGIRERKAIGFYDRWGPSILCIALFVGVAANFGFEGKERGIW
;
A
#
# COMPACT_ATOMS: atom_id res chain seq x y z
N MET A 1 3.30 10.37 20.33
CA MET A 1 2.08 10.34 19.50
C MET A 1 0.97 10.94 20.32
N LEU A 2 0.24 11.88 19.75
CA LEU A 2 -0.97 12.45 20.34
C LEU A 2 -2.11 12.11 19.37
N ILE A 3 -3.15 11.45 19.87
CA ILE A 3 -4.40 11.27 19.12
C ILE A 3 -5.19 12.54 19.32
N VAL A 4 -5.60 13.18 18.25
CA VAL A 4 -6.29 14.46 18.23
C VAL A 4 -7.68 14.19 17.69
N GLN A 5 -8.70 14.27 18.54
CA GLN A 5 -10.10 14.11 18.17
C GLN A 5 -10.74 15.50 18.08
N ASP A 6 -11.15 15.90 16.88
CA ASP A 6 -11.94 17.12 16.71
C ASP A 6 -13.39 16.83 17.12
N LEU A 7 -13.91 17.58 18.09
CA LEU A 7 -15.25 17.37 18.64
C LEU A 7 -16.35 17.78 17.66
N LYS A 8 -16.08 18.68 16.70
CA LYS A 8 -17.07 19.10 15.68
C LYS A 8 -17.22 18.07 14.58
N THR A 9 -16.13 17.44 14.16
CA THR A 9 -16.13 16.50 13.02
C THR A 9 -16.06 15.04 13.46
N ARG A 10 -15.92 14.76 14.77
CA ARG A 10 -15.64 13.43 15.36
C ARG A 10 -14.44 12.70 14.74
N SER A 11 -13.60 13.40 13.98
CA SER A 11 -12.49 12.82 13.24
C SER A 11 -11.25 12.69 14.13
N ARG A 12 -10.58 11.54 14.04
CA ARG A 12 -9.35 11.23 14.80
C ARG A 12 -8.12 11.41 13.91
N THR A 13 -7.18 12.24 14.32
CA THR A 13 -5.90 12.47 13.63
C THR A 13 -4.72 12.14 14.53
N TRP A 14 -3.69 11.51 13.97
CA TRP A 14 -2.47 11.16 14.69
C TRP A 14 -1.40 12.22 14.47
N LEU A 15 -0.88 12.82 15.55
CA LEU A 15 0.26 13.74 15.48
C LEU A 15 1.53 13.10 16.04
N SER A 16 2.59 13.12 15.23
CA SER A 16 3.94 12.78 15.67
C SER A 16 4.48 13.87 16.59
N THR A 17 5.19 13.46 17.64
CA THR A 17 5.74 14.35 18.69
C THR A 17 7.25 14.51 18.55
N ARG A 18 7.81 14.15 17.39
CA ARG A 18 9.26 14.12 17.16
C ARG A 18 9.94 15.49 17.26
N ASP A 19 9.21 16.60 17.04
CA ASP A 19 9.84 17.92 16.85
C ASP A 19 9.89 18.84 18.09
N GLY A 20 9.53 18.39 19.29
CA GLY A 20 9.75 19.18 20.53
C GLY A 20 9.06 20.55 20.60
N LYS A 21 8.25 20.93 19.60
CA LYS A 21 7.45 22.17 19.61
C LYS A 21 6.21 21.98 20.47
N ASN A 22 5.92 22.96 21.34
CA ASN A 22 4.67 23.03 22.10
C ASN A 22 3.49 23.04 21.12
N LEU A 23 2.67 21.99 21.19
CA LEU A 23 1.56 21.77 20.27
C LEU A 23 0.39 22.66 20.71
N SER A 24 0.21 23.82 20.08
CA SER A 24 -0.98 24.67 20.24
C SER A 24 -2.12 24.07 19.44
N VAL A 25 -3.06 23.40 20.12
CA VAL A 25 -4.26 22.82 19.48
C VAL A 25 -5.41 23.84 19.55
N ARG A 26 -6.23 23.91 18.50
CA ARG A 26 -7.42 24.79 18.43
C ARG A 26 -8.45 24.40 19.51
N PRO A 27 -9.25 25.35 20.05
CA PRO A 27 -10.37 25.03 20.93
C PRO A 27 -11.35 24.08 20.24
N GLY A 28 -11.80 23.02 20.94
CA GLY A 28 -12.71 22.00 20.39
C GLY A 28 -12.04 20.68 19.97
N VAL A 29 -10.78 20.47 20.35
CA VAL A 29 -10.01 19.28 19.95
C VAL A 29 -9.43 18.56 21.17
N VAL A 30 -9.79 17.29 21.37
CA VAL A 30 -9.37 16.44 22.49
C VAL A 30 -8.11 15.68 22.13
N VAL A 31 -7.05 15.84 22.92
CA VAL A 31 -5.85 15.03 22.80
C VAL A 31 -5.99 13.78 23.68
N MET A 32 -6.27 12.60 23.10
CA MET A 32 -6.43 11.40 23.92
C MET A 32 -5.09 11.02 24.57
N LYS A 33 -5.15 10.86 25.88
CA LYS A 33 -4.04 10.37 26.70
C LYS A 33 -4.10 8.83 26.68
N PHE A 34 -2.96 8.15 26.77
CA PHE A 34 -2.92 6.68 26.73
C PHE A 34 -3.84 5.98 27.75
N GLY A 35 -4.04 6.57 28.94
CA GLY A 35 -4.97 6.00 29.93
C GLY A 35 -6.43 5.93 29.42
N GLU A 36 -6.84 6.88 28.58
CA GLU A 36 -8.17 6.89 27.96
C GLU A 36 -8.26 5.86 26.82
N GLN A 37 -7.20 5.74 26.02
CA GLN A 37 -7.07 4.67 25.03
C GLN A 37 -7.15 3.29 25.69
N LEU A 38 -6.44 3.07 26.80
CA LEU A 38 -6.47 1.82 27.55
C LEU A 38 -7.90 1.51 28.01
N ARG A 39 -8.59 2.45 28.66
CA ARG A 39 -9.99 2.24 29.11
C ARG A 39 -10.94 1.87 27.97
N SER A 40 -10.82 2.53 26.81
CA SER A 40 -11.69 2.24 25.66
C SER A 40 -11.40 0.91 24.95
N SER A 41 -10.20 0.35 25.13
CA SER A 41 -9.73 -0.84 24.40
C SER A 41 -9.63 -2.10 25.27
N VAL A 42 -9.87 -1.97 26.58
CA VAL A 42 -9.81 -3.06 27.56
C VAL A 42 -10.96 -4.04 27.35
N ILE A 43 -10.63 -5.32 27.43
CA ILE A 43 -11.61 -6.41 27.47
C ILE A 43 -12.17 -6.46 28.89
N GLN A 44 -13.48 -6.30 29.04
CA GLN A 44 -14.16 -6.19 30.34
C GLN A 44 -13.86 -7.40 31.26
N GLU A 45 -13.82 -8.61 30.71
CA GLU A 45 -13.48 -9.85 31.44
C GLU A 45 -12.09 -9.81 32.09
N TYR A 46 -11.15 -9.09 31.47
CA TYR A 46 -9.75 -9.06 31.90
C TYR A 46 -9.38 -7.77 32.62
N GLN A 47 -10.34 -6.88 32.89
CA GLN A 47 -10.12 -5.54 33.40
C GLN A 47 -9.17 -5.50 34.62
N TRP A 48 -9.35 -6.42 35.57
CA TRP A 48 -8.54 -6.50 36.79
C TRP A 48 -7.09 -6.95 36.57
N TYR A 49 -6.83 -7.67 35.48
CA TYR A 49 -5.51 -8.19 35.13
C TYR A 49 -4.70 -7.23 34.27
N TYR A 50 -5.31 -6.17 33.73
CA TYR A 50 -4.58 -5.12 33.04
C TYR A 50 -3.69 -4.32 34.01
N ILE A 51 -2.65 -3.72 33.45
CA ILE A 51 -1.77 -2.78 34.17
C ILE A 51 -2.58 -1.61 34.72
N ASP A 52 -2.41 -1.33 36.01
CA ASP A 52 -2.98 -0.15 36.66
C ASP A 52 -2.18 1.11 36.31
N TYR A 53 -2.32 1.54 35.06
CA TYR A 53 -1.57 2.68 34.52
C TYR A 53 -1.90 3.99 35.23
N ASP A 54 -3.16 4.20 35.62
CA ASP A 54 -3.56 5.43 36.32
C ASP A 54 -3.10 5.45 37.77
N GLY A 55 -3.09 4.30 38.47
CA GLY A 55 -2.48 4.14 39.79
C GLY A 55 -0.99 4.46 39.78
N LEU A 56 -0.21 3.80 38.91
CA LEU A 56 1.23 4.06 38.75
C LEU A 56 1.50 5.53 38.38
N LYS A 57 0.64 6.12 37.56
CA LYS A 57 0.75 7.52 37.16
C LYS A 57 0.44 8.50 38.27
N ASN A 58 -0.42 8.14 39.23
CA ASN A 58 -0.71 8.97 40.40
C ASN A 58 0.42 8.88 41.43
N GLU A 59 1.05 7.72 41.57
CA GLU A 59 2.25 7.53 42.39
C GLU A 59 3.41 8.43 41.93
N LEU A 60 3.63 8.53 40.61
CA LEU A 60 4.59 9.47 40.02
C LEU A 60 4.31 10.96 40.30
N LYS A 61 3.11 11.32 40.78
CA LYS A 61 2.74 12.72 41.09
C LYS A 61 2.94 13.07 42.56
N GLY A 62 3.21 12.11 43.44
CA GLY A 62 3.39 12.33 44.88
C GLY A 62 4.83 12.05 45.36
N PRO A 63 5.87 12.75 44.86
CA PRO A 63 7.23 12.62 45.37
C PRO A 63 7.32 13.07 46.84
N THR A 64 8.10 12.36 47.64
CA THR A 64 8.19 12.54 49.11
C THR A 64 9.44 13.34 49.52
N GLY A 65 10.33 13.68 48.57
CA GLY A 65 11.62 14.31 48.86
C GLY A 65 11.58 15.80 49.19
N PRO A 66 12.74 16.40 49.56
CA PRO A 66 12.81 17.81 49.92
C PRO A 66 12.41 18.73 48.75
N LEU A 67 11.83 19.89 49.07
CA LEU A 67 11.43 20.89 48.07
C LEU A 67 12.68 21.47 47.39
N LYS A 68 12.81 21.29 46.07
CA LYS A 68 13.80 22.00 45.27
C LYS A 68 13.26 23.38 44.90
N ALA A 69 14.04 24.42 45.18
CA ALA A 69 13.68 25.80 44.86
C ALA A 69 13.31 25.95 43.36
N GLY A 70 12.01 26.15 43.09
CA GLY A 70 11.45 26.31 41.75
C GLY A 70 11.10 25.04 40.97
N LYS A 71 11.32 23.82 41.51
CA LYS A 71 10.98 22.55 40.84
C LYS A 71 10.50 21.48 41.84
N GLY A 72 9.30 21.66 42.42
CA GLY A 72 8.56 20.60 43.14
C GLY A 72 9.34 19.88 44.27
N LEU A 73 8.79 18.75 44.74
CA LEU A 73 9.51 17.81 45.62
C LEU A 73 10.41 16.89 44.78
N GLU A 74 11.59 16.55 45.29
CA GLU A 74 12.50 15.61 44.64
C GLU A 74 12.04 14.15 44.76
N TRP A 75 12.36 13.34 43.75
CA TRP A 75 12.15 11.89 43.79
C TRP A 75 13.27 11.22 44.61
N THR A 76 12.89 10.47 45.65
CA THR A 76 13.83 9.83 46.59
C THR A 76 14.11 8.37 46.23
N GLU A 77 15.14 7.78 46.86
CA GLU A 77 15.43 6.34 46.73
C GLU A 77 14.29 5.46 47.30
N ASP A 78 13.65 5.91 48.37
CA ASP A 78 12.47 5.25 48.94
C ASP A 78 11.26 5.30 47.98
N ASP A 79 11.06 6.42 47.28
CA ASP A 79 10.03 6.54 46.24
C ASP A 79 10.33 5.61 45.05
N GLU A 80 11.60 5.47 44.67
CA GLU A 80 12.04 4.58 43.58
C GLU A 80 11.79 3.11 43.93
N THR A 81 12.21 2.67 45.12
CA THR A 81 11.98 1.29 45.58
C THR A 81 10.50 0.95 45.61
N ARG A 82 9.67 1.82 46.19
CA ARG A 82 8.21 1.64 46.22
C ARG A 82 7.60 1.55 44.81
N PHE A 83 8.01 2.43 43.89
CA PHE A 83 7.52 2.41 42.51
C PHE A 83 7.93 1.13 41.77
N VAL A 84 9.18 0.69 41.94
CA VAL A 84 9.70 -0.53 41.34
C VAL A 84 8.99 -1.77 41.88
N GLU A 85 8.72 -1.85 43.19
CA GLU A 85 7.96 -2.92 43.81
C GLU A 85 6.53 -3.01 43.26
N ARG A 86 5.84 -1.87 43.15
CA ARG A 86 4.49 -1.82 42.58
C ARG A 86 4.49 -2.24 41.11
N LEU A 87 5.48 -1.77 40.35
CA LEU A 87 5.61 -2.08 38.93
C LEU A 87 5.97 -3.56 38.71
N GLU A 88 6.73 -4.18 39.61
CA GLU A 88 7.01 -5.62 39.63
C GLU A 88 5.77 -6.45 39.98
N SER A 89 4.98 -6.02 40.97
CA SER A 89 3.69 -6.66 41.28
C SER A 89 2.73 -6.63 40.09
N GLU A 90 2.67 -5.50 39.37
CA GLU A 90 1.87 -5.37 38.14
C GLU A 90 2.41 -6.28 37.01
N LEU A 91 3.74 -6.40 36.88
CA LEU A 91 4.36 -7.32 35.92
C LEU A 91 3.98 -8.78 36.19
N ASP A 92 4.05 -9.20 37.46
CA ASP A 92 3.72 -10.56 37.86
C ASP A 92 2.24 -10.88 37.69
N LYS A 93 1.37 -9.90 37.96
CA LYS A 93 -0.07 -10.01 37.68
C LYS A 93 -0.34 -10.30 36.20
N VAL A 94 0.23 -9.49 35.29
CA VAL A 94 0.05 -9.63 33.84
C VAL A 94 0.65 -10.95 33.34
N HIS A 95 1.86 -11.28 33.77
CA HIS A 95 2.56 -12.51 33.37
C HIS A 95 1.79 -13.77 33.82
N THR A 96 1.28 -13.79 35.05
CA THR A 96 0.51 -14.92 35.58
C THR A 96 -0.79 -15.12 34.79
N LYS A 97 -1.52 -14.04 34.50
CA LYS A 97 -2.76 -14.14 33.70
C LYS A 97 -2.49 -14.66 32.29
N GLN A 98 -1.45 -14.13 31.64
CA GLN A 98 -1.05 -14.57 30.30
C GLN A 98 -0.71 -16.06 30.30
N LYS A 99 0.10 -16.54 31.26
CA LYS A 99 0.48 -17.95 31.37
C LYS A 99 -0.73 -18.87 31.59
N VAL A 100 -1.65 -18.49 32.48
CA VAL A 100 -2.87 -19.28 32.74
C VAL A 100 -3.73 -19.38 31.48
N LYS A 101 -3.98 -18.26 30.79
CA LYS A 101 -4.82 -18.25 29.59
C LYS A 101 -4.14 -18.97 28.41
N ALA A 102 -2.82 -18.87 28.26
CA ALA A 102 -2.07 -19.62 27.25
C ALA A 102 -2.17 -21.16 27.47
N MET A 103 -2.08 -21.62 28.73
CA MET A 103 -2.27 -23.02 29.08
C MET A 103 -3.72 -23.49 28.85
N GLU A 104 -4.71 -22.65 29.15
CA GLU A 104 -6.12 -22.91 28.88
C GLU A 104 -6.38 -23.09 27.38
N ILE A 105 -5.92 -22.15 26.55
CA ILE A 105 -6.03 -22.22 25.08
C ILE A 105 -5.34 -23.48 24.56
N SER A 106 -4.13 -23.78 25.03
CA SER A 106 -3.40 -24.98 24.61
C SER A 106 -4.15 -26.27 24.96
N ARG A 107 -4.81 -26.31 26.13
CA ARG A 107 -5.66 -27.45 26.53
C ARG A 107 -6.91 -27.54 25.65
N ARG A 108 -7.60 -26.42 25.38
CA ARG A 108 -8.77 -26.39 24.48
C ARG A 108 -8.41 -26.90 23.09
N ILE A 109 -7.32 -26.43 22.50
CA ILE A 109 -6.82 -26.91 21.20
C ILE A 109 -6.58 -28.43 21.23
N ALA A 110 -5.97 -28.97 22.28
CA ALA A 110 -5.68 -30.40 22.39
C ALA A 110 -6.93 -31.27 22.63
N VAL A 111 -8.01 -30.69 23.18
CA VAL A 111 -9.32 -31.35 23.32
C VAL A 111 -10.04 -31.35 21.99
N SER A 112 -10.19 -30.19 21.35
CA SER A 112 -10.82 -30.08 20.03
C SER A 112 -10.08 -30.89 18.97
N GLU A 113 -8.74 -31.02 19.05
CA GLU A 113 -7.98 -31.90 18.16
C GLU A 113 -8.39 -33.37 18.29
N ARG A 114 -8.66 -33.84 19.52
CA ARG A 114 -9.12 -35.23 19.74
C ARG A 114 -10.54 -35.42 19.23
N GLU A 115 -11.45 -34.52 19.57
CA GLU A 115 -12.85 -34.57 19.12
C GLU A 115 -12.97 -34.54 17.60
N VAL A 116 -12.24 -33.64 16.94
CA VAL A 116 -12.20 -33.53 15.49
C VAL A 116 -11.65 -34.80 14.85
N LYS A 117 -10.58 -35.39 15.41
CA LYS A 117 -10.03 -36.68 14.95
C LYS A 117 -11.02 -37.82 15.14
N ASP A 118 -11.71 -37.88 16.26
CA ASP A 118 -12.70 -38.92 16.55
C ASP A 118 -13.89 -38.83 15.59
N VAL A 119 -14.41 -37.62 15.32
CA VAL A 119 -15.48 -37.39 14.33
C VAL A 119 -15.03 -37.80 12.92
N VAL A 120 -13.81 -37.45 12.50
CA VAL A 120 -13.31 -37.81 11.18
C VAL A 120 -12.96 -39.29 11.06
N ASN A 121 -12.46 -39.93 12.12
CA ASN A 121 -12.23 -41.37 12.12
C ASN A 121 -13.56 -42.14 12.02
N ARG A 122 -14.61 -41.74 12.76
CA ARG A 122 -15.96 -42.31 12.61
C ARG A 122 -16.50 -42.16 11.19
N LEU A 123 -16.17 -41.07 10.50
CA LEU A 123 -16.56 -40.87 9.11
C LEU A 123 -15.78 -41.80 8.15
N ASN A 124 -14.49 -42.01 8.40
CA ASN A 124 -13.61 -42.85 7.56
C ASN A 124 -13.80 -44.36 7.79
N GLU A 125 -14.11 -44.77 9.02
CA GLU A 125 -14.31 -46.17 9.43
C GLU A 125 -15.72 -46.69 9.12
N ARG A 126 -16.57 -45.84 8.54
CA ARG A 126 -17.96 -46.16 8.19
C ARG A 126 -18.04 -47.36 7.23
N GLY A 127 -18.72 -48.43 7.66
CA GLY A 127 -19.24 -49.49 6.78
C GLY A 127 -20.46 -49.02 5.98
N LEU A 128 -20.73 -49.65 4.82
CA LEU A 128 -21.89 -49.37 3.95
C LEU A 128 -23.22 -49.60 4.69
N GLY A 129 -23.68 -48.65 5.52
CA GLY A 129 -24.95 -48.74 6.24
C GLY A 129 -25.05 -48.02 7.58
N GLU A 130 -23.94 -47.59 8.21
CA GLU A 130 -24.02 -46.85 9.48
C GLU A 130 -24.34 -45.36 9.27
N ASN A 131 -25.03 -44.71 10.21
CA ASN A 131 -25.28 -43.27 10.13
C ASN A 131 -23.96 -42.53 10.42
N GLY A 132 -23.50 -41.72 9.47
CA GLY A 132 -22.31 -40.87 9.68
C GLY A 132 -22.58 -39.75 10.69
N PRO A 133 -21.53 -39.08 11.19
CA PRO A 133 -21.67 -37.91 12.07
C PRO A 133 -22.57 -36.85 11.41
N SER A 134 -23.46 -36.24 12.22
CA SER A 134 -24.45 -35.26 11.73
C SER A 134 -23.78 -33.96 11.29
N GLU A 135 -24.44 -33.21 10.39
CA GLU A 135 -23.97 -31.88 9.98
C GLU A 135 -23.90 -30.91 11.17
N GLU A 136 -24.77 -31.10 12.16
CA GLU A 136 -24.79 -30.35 13.42
C GLU A 136 -23.51 -30.55 14.24
N GLU A 137 -22.95 -31.78 14.30
CA GLU A 137 -21.69 -32.03 15.01
C GLU A 137 -20.51 -31.24 14.40
N PHE A 138 -20.45 -31.13 13.07
CA PHE A 138 -19.42 -30.32 12.40
C PHE A 138 -19.63 -28.82 12.61
N MET A 139 -20.87 -28.35 12.66
CA MET A 139 -21.18 -26.94 12.96
C MET A 139 -20.77 -26.58 14.39
N LEU A 140 -21.04 -27.45 15.37
CA LEU A 140 -20.62 -27.24 16.76
C LEU A 140 -19.09 -27.18 16.88
N LEU A 141 -18.38 -28.10 16.21
CA LEU A 141 -16.91 -28.07 16.18
C LEU A 141 -16.35 -26.81 15.51
N GLU A 142 -17.02 -26.30 14.46
CA GLU A 142 -16.64 -25.04 13.82
C GLU A 142 -16.86 -23.82 14.74
N GLU A 143 -17.95 -23.82 15.52
CA GLU A 143 -18.23 -22.81 16.54
C GLU A 143 -17.19 -22.86 17.66
N ASP A 144 -16.88 -24.04 18.20
CA ASP A 144 -15.85 -24.23 19.22
C ASP A 144 -14.47 -23.76 18.76
N LEU A 145 -14.08 -24.07 17.52
CA LEU A 145 -12.83 -23.60 16.93
C LEU A 145 -12.85 -22.07 16.74
N SER A 146 -14.00 -21.48 16.39
CA SER A 146 -14.18 -20.04 16.27
C SER A 146 -14.03 -19.31 17.61
N ASP A 147 -14.50 -19.93 18.70
CA ASP A 147 -14.33 -19.42 20.05
C ASP A 147 -12.88 -19.51 20.52
N ILE A 148 -12.17 -20.59 20.20
CA ILE A 148 -10.73 -20.69 20.48
C ILE A 148 -9.95 -19.63 19.70
N ILE A 149 -10.34 -19.35 18.45
CA ILE A 149 -9.77 -18.27 17.63
C ILE A 149 -9.99 -16.90 18.31
N ALA A 150 -11.18 -16.65 18.87
CA ALA A 150 -11.47 -15.43 19.62
C ALA A 150 -10.62 -15.32 20.90
N ASP A 151 -10.44 -16.42 21.65
CA ASP A 151 -9.56 -16.46 22.82
C ASP A 151 -8.10 -16.12 22.49
N VAL A 152 -7.57 -16.64 21.37
CA VAL A 152 -6.20 -16.33 20.90
C VAL A 152 -6.08 -14.85 20.53
N HIS A 153 -7.09 -14.30 19.86
CA HIS A 153 -7.16 -12.87 19.54
C HIS A 153 -7.14 -12.00 20.80
N ASP A 154 -8.01 -12.32 21.76
CA ASP A 154 -8.18 -11.57 23.01
C ASP A 154 -6.89 -11.59 23.85
N LEU A 155 -6.22 -12.75 23.91
CA LEU A 155 -4.92 -12.89 24.59
C LEU A 155 -3.83 -12.06 23.92
N ALA A 156 -3.75 -12.07 22.59
CA ALA A 156 -2.77 -11.29 21.85
C ALA A 156 -2.96 -9.78 22.09
N LYS A 157 -4.22 -9.30 22.05
CA LYS A 157 -4.58 -7.90 22.34
C LYS A 157 -4.23 -7.52 23.78
N PHE A 158 -4.51 -8.40 24.74
CA PHE A 158 -4.15 -8.22 26.15
C PHE A 158 -2.64 -8.05 26.33
N VAL A 159 -1.83 -8.93 25.75
CA VAL A 159 -0.37 -8.88 25.84
C VAL A 159 0.19 -7.57 25.27
N GLN A 160 -0.30 -7.17 24.09
CA GLN A 160 0.18 -5.99 23.39
C GLN A 160 -0.15 -4.68 24.12
N LEU A 161 -1.38 -4.53 24.60
CA LEU A 161 -1.83 -3.35 25.34
C LEU A 161 -1.03 -3.18 26.64
N ASN A 162 -0.83 -4.28 27.38
CA ASN A 162 -0.05 -4.25 28.62
C ASN A 162 1.43 -3.95 28.36
N TYR A 163 2.04 -4.57 27.35
CA TYR A 163 3.43 -4.27 26.96
C TYR A 163 3.62 -2.77 26.62
N THR A 164 2.69 -2.21 25.85
CA THR A 164 2.67 -0.77 25.55
C THR A 164 2.49 0.08 26.81
N GLY A 165 1.66 -0.40 27.75
CA GLY A 165 1.43 0.25 29.04
C GLY A 165 2.69 0.35 29.90
N PHE A 166 3.41 -0.76 30.07
CA PHE A 166 4.71 -0.77 30.77
C PHE A 166 5.71 0.19 30.12
N TYR A 167 5.87 0.13 28.80
CA TYR A 167 6.82 1.02 28.11
C TYR A 167 6.46 2.50 28.25
N LYS A 168 5.16 2.84 28.20
CA LYS A 168 4.69 4.23 28.36
C LYS A 168 4.86 4.74 29.78
N ILE A 169 4.60 3.92 30.81
CA ILE A 169 4.76 4.36 32.20
C ILE A 169 6.23 4.52 32.56
N ILE A 170 7.11 3.62 32.10
CA ILE A 170 8.57 3.73 32.29
C ILE A 170 9.11 4.98 31.59
N LYS A 171 8.70 5.22 30.34
CA LYS A 171 9.09 6.45 29.62
C LYS A 171 8.63 7.70 30.35
N LYS A 172 7.47 7.63 31.01
CA LYS A 172 6.94 8.75 31.79
C LYS A 172 7.71 8.95 33.09
N HIS A 173 8.04 7.86 33.78
CA HIS A 173 8.91 7.85 34.96
C HIS A 173 10.25 8.53 34.63
N ASP A 174 11.00 8.01 33.65
CA ASP A 174 12.33 8.54 33.29
C ASP A 174 12.31 10.02 32.90
N LYS A 175 11.21 10.48 32.28
CA LYS A 175 11.04 11.90 31.92
C LYS A 175 10.71 12.79 33.12
N THR A 176 10.03 12.26 34.13
CA THR A 176 9.52 13.05 35.28
C THR A 176 10.54 13.07 36.41
N THR A 177 11.14 11.92 36.72
CA THR A 177 12.08 11.75 37.83
C THR A 177 13.52 12.06 37.42
N GLY A 178 13.87 11.83 36.14
CA GLY A 178 15.25 11.92 35.65
C GLY A 178 16.10 10.69 35.97
N TRP A 179 15.54 9.70 36.69
CA TRP A 179 16.17 8.41 36.96
C TRP A 179 15.95 7.46 35.77
N HIS A 180 16.94 6.64 35.45
CA HIS A 180 16.88 5.76 34.27
C HIS A 180 16.44 4.33 34.63
N LEU A 181 15.13 4.08 34.65
CA LEU A 181 14.57 2.77 34.99
C LEU A 181 14.52 1.81 33.79
N LYS A 182 14.49 2.36 32.57
CA LYS A 182 14.35 1.59 31.34
C LYS A 182 15.31 0.38 31.18
N PRO A 183 16.65 0.51 31.32
CA PRO A 183 17.54 -0.63 31.11
C PRO A 183 17.38 -1.73 32.17
N VAL A 184 17.10 -1.36 33.41
CA VAL A 184 16.86 -2.29 34.52
C VAL A 184 15.58 -3.08 34.25
N PHE A 185 14.51 -2.39 33.87
CA PHE A 185 13.24 -3.05 33.61
C PHE A 185 13.22 -3.86 32.31
N ASP A 186 13.97 -3.46 31.29
CA ASP A 186 14.14 -4.27 30.07
C ASP A 186 14.77 -5.63 30.39
N SER A 187 15.70 -5.70 31.35
CA SER A 187 16.25 -6.97 31.86
C SER A 187 15.16 -7.81 32.55
N ARG A 188 14.32 -7.19 33.39
CA ARG A 188 13.22 -7.87 34.09
C ARG A 188 12.14 -8.39 33.12
N LEU A 189 11.76 -7.59 32.12
CA LEU A 189 10.85 -8.00 31.04
C LEU A 189 11.41 -9.17 30.22
N LYS A 190 12.72 -9.23 30.03
CA LYS A 190 13.38 -10.37 29.39
C LYS A 190 13.39 -11.62 30.26
N ALA A 191 13.50 -11.46 31.59
CA ALA A 191 13.44 -12.56 32.54
C ALA A 191 12.03 -13.17 32.66
N LYS A 192 10.98 -12.33 32.57
CA LYS A 192 9.56 -12.75 32.57
C LYS A 192 8.86 -12.35 31.27
N PRO A 193 9.16 -13.01 30.13
CA PRO A 193 8.68 -12.59 28.83
C PRO A 193 7.22 -13.03 28.60
N PHE A 194 6.26 -12.15 28.86
CA PHE A 194 4.86 -12.38 28.48
C PHE A 194 4.54 -11.96 27.02
N TYR A 195 5.47 -11.26 26.35
CA TYR A 195 5.27 -10.70 25.00
C TYR A 195 5.93 -11.51 23.87
N LYS A 196 6.72 -12.54 24.19
CA LYS A 196 7.50 -13.33 23.21
C LYS A 196 6.84 -14.65 22.80
N GLU A 197 5.59 -14.90 23.22
CA GLU A 197 4.93 -16.15 22.82
C GLU A 197 4.55 -16.11 21.34
N ASN A 198 5.09 -17.07 20.60
CA ASN A 198 4.78 -17.28 19.20
C ASN A 198 3.46 -18.04 19.08
N TYR A 199 2.36 -17.30 18.89
CA TYR A 199 1.04 -17.88 18.59
C TYR A 199 1.00 -18.60 17.24
N ASP A 200 2.01 -18.47 16.39
CA ASP A 200 2.06 -19.07 15.05
C ASP A 200 1.89 -20.60 15.07
N ALA A 201 2.45 -21.28 16.07
CA ALA A 201 2.27 -22.73 16.21
C ALA A 201 0.81 -23.10 16.52
N ALA A 202 0.13 -22.32 17.36
CA ALA A 202 -1.29 -22.49 17.66
C ALA A 202 -2.15 -22.18 16.43
N VAL A 203 -1.84 -21.09 15.70
CA VAL A 203 -2.52 -20.70 14.46
C VAL A 203 -2.40 -21.79 13.39
N ILE A 204 -1.23 -22.43 13.23
CA ILE A 204 -1.06 -23.53 12.27
C ILE A 204 -1.87 -24.76 12.67
N LYS A 205 -1.89 -25.12 13.96
CA LYS A 205 -2.71 -26.23 14.47
C LYS A 205 -4.19 -25.96 14.26
N LEU A 206 -4.68 -24.80 14.67
CA LEU A 206 -6.06 -24.36 14.47
C LEU A 206 -6.42 -24.36 12.99
N SER A 207 -5.52 -23.89 12.12
CA SER A 207 -5.76 -23.92 10.68
C SER A 207 -5.95 -25.33 10.12
N LYS A 208 -5.18 -26.32 10.61
CA LYS A 208 -5.33 -27.72 10.19
C LYS A 208 -6.67 -28.30 10.66
N LEU A 209 -7.06 -28.01 11.90
CA LEU A 209 -8.32 -28.46 12.47
C LEU A 209 -9.53 -27.84 11.75
N TYR A 210 -9.49 -26.53 11.54
CA TYR A 210 -10.54 -25.80 10.85
C TYR A 210 -10.70 -26.28 9.39
N ASP A 211 -9.58 -26.55 8.71
CA ASP A 211 -9.63 -27.14 7.37
C ASP A 211 -10.29 -28.52 7.37
N LEU A 212 -9.92 -29.38 8.32
CA LEU A 212 -10.42 -30.74 8.41
C LEU A 212 -11.92 -30.80 8.76
N VAL A 213 -12.41 -29.91 9.64
CA VAL A 213 -13.83 -29.74 9.95
C VAL A 213 -14.58 -29.24 8.71
N ARG A 214 -14.07 -28.19 8.06
CA ARG A 214 -14.69 -27.59 6.87
C ARG A 214 -14.75 -28.53 5.69
N THR A 215 -13.73 -29.37 5.48
CA THR A 215 -13.70 -30.36 4.40
C THR A 215 -14.32 -31.70 4.82
N ARG A 216 -14.88 -31.80 6.03
CA ARG A 216 -15.51 -33.02 6.58
C ARG A 216 -14.59 -34.23 6.46
N GLY A 217 -13.30 -34.08 6.77
CA GLY A 217 -12.30 -35.14 6.65
C GLY A 217 -11.90 -35.54 5.22
N ASN A 218 -12.59 -35.07 4.19
CA ASN A 218 -12.24 -35.31 2.80
C ASN A 218 -11.40 -34.15 2.27
N PRO A 219 -10.07 -34.29 2.11
CA PRO A 219 -9.29 -33.22 1.50
C PRO A 219 -9.89 -32.89 0.14
N VAL A 220 -10.09 -31.60 -0.16
CA VAL A 220 -10.62 -31.14 -1.44
C VAL A 220 -9.76 -31.74 -2.55
N LYS A 221 -10.20 -32.85 -3.13
CA LYS A 221 -9.56 -33.46 -4.29
C LYS A 221 -9.70 -32.43 -5.39
N GLY A 222 -8.56 -31.90 -5.80
CA GLY A 222 -8.59 -30.82 -6.75
C GLY A 222 -9.27 -31.23 -8.03
N ASP A 223 -10.30 -30.48 -8.40
CA ASP A 223 -10.80 -30.50 -9.76
C ASP A 223 -9.62 -30.22 -10.68
N SER A 224 -9.21 -31.26 -11.40
CA SER A 224 -8.15 -31.17 -12.42
C SER A 224 -8.52 -30.15 -13.53
N ALA A 225 -9.77 -29.68 -13.55
CA ALA A 225 -10.26 -28.58 -14.37
C ALA A 225 -9.68 -27.20 -14.00
N ALA A 226 -9.19 -26.99 -12.77
CA ALA A 226 -8.50 -25.74 -12.41
C ALA A 226 -7.10 -25.62 -13.04
N GLY A 227 -6.58 -26.73 -13.59
CA GLY A 227 -5.37 -26.81 -14.40
C GLY A 227 -5.62 -26.96 -15.90
N GLY A 228 -6.89 -26.96 -16.34
CA GLY A 228 -7.24 -26.95 -17.75
C GLY A 228 -6.78 -25.65 -18.40
N GLY A 229 -5.90 -25.75 -19.39
CA GLY A 229 -5.70 -24.64 -20.32
C GLY A 229 -7.05 -24.25 -20.92
N GLN A 230 -7.31 -22.95 -21.07
CA GLN A 230 -8.48 -22.35 -21.76
C GLN A 230 -9.72 -21.97 -20.92
N ALA A 231 -9.58 -21.50 -19.68
CA ALA A 231 -10.57 -20.58 -19.11
C ALA A 231 -10.03 -19.15 -19.09
N ASN A 232 -10.74 -18.19 -19.69
CA ASN A 232 -10.41 -16.76 -19.64
C ASN A 232 -10.61 -16.23 -18.21
N PHE A 233 -9.60 -16.40 -17.35
CA PHE A 233 -9.57 -15.83 -16.00
C PHE A 233 -8.72 -14.55 -15.96
N ILE A 234 -9.18 -13.58 -15.18
CA ILE A 234 -8.45 -12.35 -14.91
C ILE A 234 -7.63 -12.56 -13.64
N ARG A 235 -6.30 -12.45 -13.76
CA ARG A 235 -5.39 -12.50 -12.61
C ARG A 235 -5.12 -11.10 -12.12
N GLN A 236 -5.45 -10.82 -10.87
CA GLN A 236 -5.12 -9.57 -10.21
C GLN A 236 -4.23 -9.86 -9.01
N THR A 237 -3.19 -9.04 -8.81
CA THR A 237 -2.33 -9.12 -7.63
C THR A 237 -2.19 -7.73 -7.04
N THR A 238 -2.67 -7.56 -5.81
CA THR A 238 -2.59 -6.31 -5.06
C THR A 238 -1.77 -6.53 -3.79
N LYS A 239 -1.11 -5.46 -3.35
CA LYS A 239 -0.29 -5.44 -2.14
C LYS A 239 -0.79 -4.37 -1.20
N TYR A 240 -0.78 -4.69 0.08
CA TYR A 240 -1.23 -3.82 1.13
C TYR A 240 -0.21 -3.78 2.26
N TRP A 241 -0.11 -2.65 2.94
CA TRP A 241 0.57 -2.53 4.22
C TRP A 241 -0.40 -2.82 5.35
N VAL A 242 0.10 -3.49 6.37
CA VAL A 242 -0.65 -3.87 7.57
C VAL A 242 0.15 -3.40 8.77
N HIS A 243 -0.48 -2.66 9.66
CA HIS A 243 0.18 -2.24 10.88
C HIS A 243 0.51 -3.47 11.76
N PRO A 244 1.68 -3.56 12.42
CA PRO A 244 2.04 -4.71 13.27
C PRO A 244 0.95 -5.06 14.29
N ASP A 245 0.30 -4.03 14.85
CA ASP A 245 -0.84 -4.19 15.77
C ASP A 245 -2.00 -5.03 15.20
N ASN A 246 -2.21 -5.01 13.89
CA ASN A 246 -3.34 -5.67 13.22
C ASN A 246 -2.96 -7.03 12.62
N VAL A 247 -1.69 -7.45 12.71
CA VAL A 247 -1.18 -8.67 12.05
C VAL A 247 -1.87 -9.92 12.59
N THR A 248 -2.03 -10.04 13.91
CA THR A 248 -2.64 -11.21 14.53
C THR A 248 -4.13 -11.31 14.20
N GLU A 249 -4.87 -10.20 14.32
CA GLU A 249 -6.28 -10.13 13.94
C GLU A 249 -6.47 -10.53 12.46
N LEU A 250 -5.64 -9.97 11.58
CA LEU A 250 -5.68 -10.29 10.15
C LEU A 250 -5.40 -11.77 9.86
N LYS A 251 -4.39 -12.38 10.50
CA LYS A 251 -4.08 -13.81 10.35
C LYS A 251 -5.30 -14.67 10.72
N LEU A 252 -5.96 -14.34 11.83
CA LEU A 252 -7.10 -15.09 12.35
C LEU A 252 -8.37 -14.90 11.49
N ILE A 253 -8.62 -13.70 10.95
CA ILE A 253 -9.72 -13.46 9.99
C ILE A 253 -9.51 -14.29 8.72
N ILE A 254 -8.30 -14.28 8.16
CA ILE A 254 -8.00 -15.04 6.93
C ILE A 254 -8.12 -16.54 7.19
N LEU A 255 -7.70 -17.02 8.36
CA LEU A 255 -7.73 -18.44 8.73
C LEU A 255 -9.13 -19.05 8.68
N LYS A 256 -10.19 -18.28 9.00
CA LYS A 256 -11.59 -18.72 8.88
C LYS A 256 -11.99 -19.09 7.44
N HIS A 257 -11.29 -18.55 6.44
CA HIS A 257 -11.63 -18.75 5.04
C HIS A 257 -10.58 -19.57 4.28
N LEU A 258 -9.30 -19.42 4.62
CA LEU A 258 -8.18 -20.02 3.91
C LEU A 258 -7.20 -20.66 4.92
N PRO A 259 -6.87 -21.95 4.79
CA PRO A 259 -5.91 -22.58 5.66
C PRO A 259 -4.48 -22.12 5.34
N VAL A 260 -3.62 -22.18 6.36
CA VAL A 260 -2.18 -21.96 6.25
C VAL A 260 -1.55 -23.11 5.47
N LEU A 261 -0.85 -22.77 4.39
CA LEU A 261 -0.11 -23.72 3.56
C LEU A 261 1.19 -24.11 4.26
N VAL A 262 1.28 -25.36 4.70
CA VAL A 262 2.50 -25.95 5.27
C VAL A 262 3.25 -26.72 4.18
N PHE A 263 4.49 -26.32 3.87
CA PHE A 263 5.29 -26.93 2.80
C PHE A 263 5.74 -28.36 3.09
N ASN A 264 6.04 -28.67 4.35
CA ASN A 264 6.43 -30.01 4.78
C ASN A 264 5.53 -30.44 5.95
N ALA A 265 4.53 -31.27 5.66
CA ALA A 265 3.57 -31.72 6.68
C ALA A 265 4.18 -32.73 7.67
N ASN A 266 5.32 -33.34 7.34
CA ASN A 266 5.94 -34.42 8.12
C ASN A 266 6.91 -33.92 9.20
N LYS A 267 7.23 -32.62 9.21
CA LYS A 267 8.11 -31.98 10.20
C LYS A 267 7.28 -31.07 11.10
N ASP A 268 7.59 -31.05 12.39
CA ASP A 268 7.07 -30.04 13.30
C ASP A 268 7.48 -28.63 12.85
N PHE A 269 6.62 -27.66 13.14
CA PHE A 269 6.85 -26.29 12.74
C PHE A 269 8.02 -25.68 13.51
N ASP A 270 9.05 -25.26 12.78
CA ASP A 270 10.13 -24.42 13.28
C ASP A 270 9.93 -22.99 12.76
N PRO A 271 10.05 -21.94 13.60
CA PRO A 271 10.02 -20.54 13.13
C PRO A 271 10.94 -20.27 11.94
N GLU A 272 12.10 -20.93 11.89
CA GLU A 272 13.05 -20.80 10.77
C GLU A 272 12.45 -21.24 9.43
N ASP A 273 11.51 -22.19 9.40
CA ASP A 273 10.90 -22.70 8.17
C ASP A 273 10.05 -21.64 7.43
N SER A 274 9.57 -20.63 8.16
CA SER A 274 8.82 -19.50 7.60
C SER A 274 9.71 -18.42 6.99
N ALA A 275 11.01 -18.44 7.28
CA ALA A 275 11.96 -17.42 6.87
C ALA A 275 12.24 -17.50 5.36
N ILE A 276 12.19 -16.34 4.70
CA ILE A 276 12.56 -16.19 3.30
C ILE A 276 13.57 -15.06 3.19
N THR A 277 14.77 -15.41 2.73
CA THR A 277 15.81 -14.44 2.44
C THR A 277 16.05 -14.35 0.95
N SER A 278 16.25 -13.14 0.44
CA SER A 278 16.58 -12.91 -0.97
C SER A 278 17.65 -11.85 -1.10
N ILE A 279 18.73 -12.17 -1.80
CA ILE A 279 19.83 -11.25 -2.12
C ILE A 279 19.60 -10.69 -3.51
N TYR A 280 19.39 -9.39 -3.60
CA TYR A 280 19.23 -8.68 -4.87
C TYR A 280 20.57 -8.21 -5.41
N TYR A 281 20.69 -8.35 -6.73
CA TYR A 281 21.86 -7.93 -7.48
C TYR A 281 21.53 -6.64 -8.23
N ASP A 282 22.51 -5.76 -8.35
CA ASP A 282 22.47 -4.56 -9.18
C ASP A 282 23.89 -4.13 -9.55
N ASN A 283 24.02 -3.23 -10.51
CA ASN A 283 25.29 -2.55 -10.79
C ASN A 283 25.42 -1.34 -9.83
N PRO A 284 26.45 -1.28 -8.98
CA PRO A 284 26.63 -0.18 -8.02
C PRO A 284 26.89 1.21 -8.61
N ASP A 285 27.35 1.28 -9.87
CA ASP A 285 27.67 2.53 -10.56
C ASP A 285 26.44 3.10 -11.28
N THR A 286 25.63 2.24 -11.92
CA THR A 286 24.54 2.66 -12.80
C THR A 286 23.14 2.42 -12.23
N TRP A 287 22.96 1.48 -11.30
CA TRP A 287 21.66 1.12 -10.71
C TRP A 287 20.59 0.78 -11.76
N ASP A 288 20.99 0.09 -12.83
CA ASP A 288 20.15 -0.17 -14.00
C ASP A 288 18.97 -1.10 -13.70
N LEU A 289 19.16 -2.11 -12.84
CA LEU A 289 18.07 -2.99 -12.40
C LEU A 289 17.10 -2.22 -11.51
N TYR A 290 17.59 -1.40 -10.57
CA TYR A 290 16.75 -0.53 -9.75
C TYR A 290 15.91 0.42 -10.60
N GLU A 291 16.55 1.22 -11.47
CA GLU A 291 15.87 2.22 -12.29
C GLU A 291 14.90 1.58 -13.28
N GLY A 292 15.31 0.49 -13.95
CA GLY A 292 14.46 -0.23 -14.89
C GLY A 292 13.21 -0.78 -14.22
N ARG A 293 13.35 -1.33 -12.99
CA ARG A 293 12.21 -1.85 -12.21
C ARG A 293 11.32 -0.75 -11.65
N LEU A 294 11.88 0.41 -11.29
CA LEU A 294 11.11 1.56 -10.82
C LEU A 294 10.32 2.20 -11.97
N LYS A 295 10.98 2.46 -13.10
CA LYS A 295 10.36 3.00 -14.33
C LYS A 295 9.41 2.02 -15.01
N LYS A 296 9.57 0.72 -14.69
CA LYS A 296 8.90 -0.41 -15.34
C LYS A 296 9.16 -0.41 -16.84
N THR A 297 10.42 -0.32 -17.26
CA THR A 297 10.73 -0.39 -18.69
C THR A 297 10.44 -1.79 -19.23
N GLU A 298 10.07 -1.87 -20.51
CA GLU A 298 9.90 -3.16 -21.19
C GLU A 298 11.19 -3.99 -21.09
N GLY A 299 11.08 -5.26 -20.72
CA GLY A 299 12.22 -6.14 -20.48
C GLY A 299 12.99 -5.88 -19.19
N ALA A 300 12.53 -5.01 -18.28
CA ALA A 300 13.23 -4.72 -17.03
C ALA A 300 13.39 -5.97 -16.14
N GLU A 301 14.63 -6.36 -15.91
CA GLU A 301 14.98 -7.53 -15.12
C GLU A 301 15.11 -7.20 -13.62
N ALA A 302 14.92 -8.20 -12.77
CA ALA A 302 15.35 -8.18 -11.39
C ALA A 302 15.92 -9.56 -11.05
N ILE A 303 17.20 -9.59 -10.72
CA ILE A 303 17.94 -10.82 -10.41
C ILE A 303 18.09 -10.93 -8.90
N ARG A 304 17.79 -12.11 -8.36
CA ARG A 304 17.97 -12.37 -6.93
C ARG A 304 18.26 -13.84 -6.64
N LEU A 305 19.03 -14.07 -5.59
CA LEU A 305 19.25 -15.41 -5.04
C LEU A 305 18.41 -15.57 -3.78
N ARG A 306 17.65 -16.66 -3.72
CA ARG A 306 16.69 -16.91 -2.65
C ARG A 306 16.92 -18.27 -2.03
N TRP A 307 16.85 -18.33 -0.72
CA TRP A 307 16.68 -19.59 0.01
C TRP A 307 15.45 -19.50 0.92
N TYR A 308 14.96 -20.67 1.32
CA TYR A 308 13.84 -20.85 2.23
C TYR A 308 14.36 -21.58 3.47
N GLY A 309 13.88 -21.22 4.65
CA GLY A 309 14.34 -21.82 5.89
C GLY A 309 15.58 -21.14 6.48
N GLY A 310 16.17 -21.81 7.45
CA GLY A 310 17.39 -21.39 8.14
C GLY A 310 18.68 -21.51 7.30
N MET A 311 19.81 -21.36 7.99
CA MET A 311 21.14 -21.34 7.35
C MET A 311 21.66 -22.73 6.93
N LYS A 312 21.03 -23.80 7.40
CA LYS A 312 21.36 -25.18 7.02
C LYS A 312 20.88 -25.56 5.61
N THR A 313 20.13 -24.69 4.94
CA THR A 313 19.58 -24.94 3.60
C THR A 313 20.67 -24.90 2.53
N GLU A 314 20.97 -26.05 1.92
CA GLU A 314 21.94 -26.13 0.82
C GLU A 314 21.41 -25.64 -0.53
N THR A 315 20.09 -25.64 -0.73
CA THR A 315 19.48 -25.36 -2.04
C THR A 315 19.16 -23.88 -2.18
N ILE A 316 19.82 -23.23 -3.13
CA ILE A 316 19.65 -21.83 -3.48
C ILE A 316 18.92 -21.71 -4.82
N PHE A 317 17.89 -20.87 -4.86
CA PHE A 317 17.15 -20.56 -6.07
C PHE A 317 17.68 -19.26 -6.69
N VAL A 318 18.24 -19.37 -7.89
CA VAL A 318 18.59 -18.20 -8.70
C VAL A 318 17.34 -17.78 -9.47
N GLU A 319 16.76 -16.64 -9.12
CA GLU A 319 15.51 -16.16 -9.69
C GLU A 319 15.74 -14.90 -10.55
N ARG A 320 15.09 -14.87 -11.72
CA ARG A 320 14.99 -13.66 -12.55
C ARG A 320 13.53 -13.32 -12.78
N LYS A 321 13.19 -12.05 -12.59
CA LYS A 321 11.89 -11.49 -12.93
C LYS A 321 12.04 -10.52 -14.09
N THR A 322 11.39 -10.79 -15.20
CA THR A 322 11.39 -9.91 -16.38
C THR A 322 10.03 -9.23 -16.47
N HIS A 323 10.04 -7.89 -16.47
CA HIS A 323 8.82 -7.13 -16.71
C HIS A 323 8.48 -7.16 -18.19
N ARG A 324 7.22 -7.47 -18.48
CA ARG A 324 6.58 -7.26 -19.77
C ARG A 324 5.44 -6.29 -19.57
N GLU A 325 5.35 -5.34 -20.48
CA GLU A 325 4.30 -4.34 -20.54
C GLU A 325 3.01 -4.92 -21.11
N ASP A 326 1.88 -4.43 -20.63
CA ASP A 326 0.57 -4.97 -20.99
C ASP A 326 0.27 -4.83 -22.51
N TRP A 327 0.81 -3.79 -23.16
CA TRP A 327 0.63 -3.59 -24.61
C TRP A 327 1.32 -4.64 -25.48
N THR A 328 2.33 -5.33 -24.95
CA THR A 328 2.99 -6.45 -25.66
C THR A 328 2.10 -7.68 -25.74
N GLY A 329 1.05 -7.76 -24.90
CA GLY A 329 0.24 -8.96 -24.70
C GLY A 329 0.96 -10.07 -23.90
N GLU A 330 2.26 -9.94 -23.65
CA GLU A 330 3.02 -10.88 -22.84
C GLU A 330 2.89 -10.57 -21.34
N LYS A 331 2.80 -11.61 -20.52
CA LYS A 331 2.78 -11.45 -19.06
C LYS A 331 4.20 -11.37 -18.53
N SER A 332 4.41 -10.54 -17.50
CA SER A 332 5.68 -10.50 -16.78
C SER A 332 6.07 -11.90 -16.26
N VAL A 333 7.25 -12.37 -16.62
CA VAL A 333 7.70 -13.75 -16.35
C VAL A 333 8.58 -13.79 -15.10
N LYS A 334 8.36 -14.81 -14.26
CA LYS A 334 9.28 -15.18 -13.18
C LYS A 334 9.85 -16.56 -13.51
N ALA A 335 11.15 -16.62 -13.75
CA ALA A 335 11.87 -17.86 -14.00
C ALA A 335 12.90 -18.11 -12.90
N ARG A 336 13.17 -19.38 -12.58
CA ARG A 336 14.16 -19.76 -11.57
C ARG A 336 14.71 -21.15 -11.83
N PHE A 337 15.96 -21.37 -11.45
CA PHE A 337 16.55 -22.70 -11.34
C PHE A 337 17.15 -22.88 -9.94
N ALA A 338 17.36 -24.13 -9.54
CA ALA A 338 17.93 -24.48 -8.23
C ALA A 338 19.39 -24.90 -8.38
N MET A 339 20.22 -24.50 -7.44
CA MET A 339 21.63 -24.90 -7.37
C MET A 339 22.08 -25.08 -5.92
N LYS A 340 23.18 -25.80 -5.71
CA LYS A 340 23.78 -25.95 -4.38
C LYS A 340 24.58 -24.70 -4.00
N GLU A 341 24.51 -24.30 -2.73
CA GLU A 341 25.21 -23.12 -2.20
C GLU A 341 26.70 -23.10 -2.56
N LYS A 342 27.40 -24.23 -2.40
CA LYS A 342 28.84 -24.35 -2.70
C LYS A 342 29.22 -23.96 -4.14
N ASN A 343 28.28 -24.04 -5.08
CA ASN A 343 28.51 -23.75 -6.49
C ASN A 343 28.15 -22.30 -6.87
N VAL A 344 27.52 -21.54 -5.96
CA VAL A 344 26.97 -20.20 -6.27
C VAL A 344 28.08 -19.21 -6.63
N ASN A 345 29.15 -19.14 -5.84
CA ASN A 345 30.25 -18.20 -6.09
C ASN A 345 30.96 -18.50 -7.42
N ALA A 346 31.29 -19.78 -7.67
CA ALA A 346 31.93 -20.20 -8.92
C ALA A 346 31.07 -19.89 -10.15
N TYR A 347 29.74 -20.06 -10.04
CA TYR A 347 28.81 -19.72 -11.09
C TYR A 347 28.75 -18.20 -11.35
N MET A 348 28.67 -17.37 -10.30
CA MET A 348 28.60 -15.91 -10.45
C MET A 348 29.89 -15.32 -11.02
N LYS A 349 31.04 -15.95 -10.76
CA LYS A 349 32.34 -15.56 -11.34
C LYS A 349 32.53 -16.02 -12.78
N GLY A 350 31.74 -16.98 -13.27
CA GLY A 350 31.92 -17.59 -14.60
C GLY A 350 32.88 -18.78 -14.63
N GLU A 351 33.42 -19.21 -13.48
CA GLU A 351 34.30 -20.38 -13.38
C GLU A 351 33.53 -21.70 -13.61
N LEU A 352 32.27 -21.73 -13.17
CA LEU A 352 31.37 -22.87 -13.39
C LEU A 352 30.40 -22.58 -14.54
N LEU A 353 30.53 -23.35 -15.62
CA LEU A 353 29.64 -23.23 -16.78
C LEU A 353 28.24 -23.79 -16.49
N PRO A 354 27.16 -23.20 -17.05
CA PRO A 354 25.79 -23.65 -16.85
C PRO A 354 25.57 -25.12 -17.21
N ALA A 355 26.19 -25.59 -18.30
CA ALA A 355 26.08 -26.99 -18.75
C ALA A 355 26.51 -27.99 -17.67
N ALA A 356 27.56 -27.67 -16.90
CA ALA A 356 28.06 -28.52 -15.81
C ALA A 356 27.10 -28.59 -14.62
N ILE A 357 26.29 -27.54 -14.39
CA ILE A 357 25.30 -27.51 -13.30
C ILE A 357 24.18 -28.54 -13.57
N PHE A 358 23.76 -28.67 -14.82
CA PHE A 358 22.63 -29.50 -15.21
C PHE A 358 23.00 -30.92 -15.65
N GLU A 359 24.29 -31.25 -15.77
CA GLU A 359 24.74 -32.60 -16.15
C GLU A 359 24.23 -33.68 -15.19
N LYS A 360 24.25 -33.40 -13.87
CA LYS A 360 23.68 -34.31 -12.85
C LYS A 360 22.18 -34.49 -13.03
N ALA A 361 21.46 -33.41 -13.33
CA ALA A 361 20.01 -33.46 -13.55
C ALA A 361 19.66 -34.25 -14.82
N ARG A 362 20.48 -34.15 -15.88
CA ARG A 362 20.36 -34.98 -17.08
C ARG A 362 20.60 -36.46 -16.77
N LYS A 363 21.65 -36.79 -16.00
CA LYS A 363 21.96 -38.17 -15.57
C LYS A 363 20.87 -38.79 -14.68
N GLU A 364 20.24 -37.99 -13.82
CA GLU A 364 19.17 -38.48 -12.92
C GLU A 364 17.83 -38.74 -13.64
N GLY A 365 17.59 -38.20 -14.84
CA GLY A 365 16.38 -38.48 -15.64
C GLY A 365 15.04 -38.04 -15.04
N LYS A 366 15.03 -37.33 -13.90
CA LYS A 366 13.80 -36.93 -13.19
C LYS A 366 13.04 -35.76 -13.83
N LYS A 367 13.73 -34.93 -14.62
CA LYS A 367 13.15 -33.76 -15.32
C LYS A 367 13.15 -34.02 -16.82
N SER A 368 12.17 -33.48 -17.53
CA SER A 368 12.13 -33.54 -19.00
C SER A 368 13.29 -32.78 -19.62
N GLU A 369 13.81 -33.26 -20.76
CA GLU A 369 14.92 -32.61 -21.46
C GLU A 369 14.61 -31.17 -21.86
N LYS A 370 13.36 -30.88 -22.24
CA LYS A 370 12.89 -29.52 -22.55
C LYS A 370 13.01 -28.58 -21.35
N ALA A 371 12.58 -29.03 -20.16
CA ALA A 371 12.69 -28.22 -18.94
C ALA A 371 14.15 -27.98 -18.54
N ILE A 372 15.02 -28.98 -18.75
CA ILE A 372 16.46 -28.82 -18.49
C ILE A 372 17.07 -27.81 -19.46
N ALA A 373 16.73 -27.86 -20.75
CA ALA A 373 17.21 -26.90 -21.74
C ALA A 373 16.73 -25.47 -21.44
N GLU A 374 15.50 -25.29 -20.95
CA GLU A 374 14.98 -24.00 -20.49
C GLU A 374 15.73 -23.47 -19.25
N ASP A 375 15.97 -24.34 -18.27
CA ASP A 375 16.74 -24.02 -17.05
C ASP A 375 18.19 -23.62 -17.41
N GLU A 376 18.80 -24.31 -18.37
CA GLU A 376 20.17 -24.04 -18.86
C GLU A 376 20.28 -22.75 -19.65
N ARG A 377 19.30 -22.47 -20.52
CA ARG A 377 19.21 -21.18 -21.22
C ARG A 377 19.06 -20.03 -20.22
N LEU A 378 18.18 -20.19 -19.23
CA LEU A 378 17.99 -19.21 -18.16
C LEU A 378 19.27 -18.96 -17.37
N ALA A 379 20.00 -20.01 -17.01
CA ALA A 379 21.28 -19.89 -16.31
C ALA A 379 22.32 -19.16 -17.18
N SER A 380 22.42 -19.51 -18.46
CA SER A 380 23.35 -18.85 -19.39
C SER A 380 23.06 -17.36 -19.53
N GLU A 381 21.78 -16.97 -19.66
CA GLU A 381 21.37 -15.56 -19.74
C GLU A 381 21.66 -14.79 -18.44
N ILE A 382 21.39 -15.38 -17.28
CA ILE A 382 21.66 -14.73 -15.98
C ILE A 382 23.16 -14.54 -15.78
N GLN A 383 23.97 -15.57 -16.03
CA GLN A 383 25.43 -15.48 -15.90
C GLN A 383 26.00 -14.43 -16.86
N TYR A 384 25.55 -14.40 -18.11
CA TYR A 384 25.94 -13.38 -19.08
C TYR A 384 25.60 -11.96 -18.60
N SER A 385 24.37 -11.73 -18.12
CA SER A 385 23.96 -10.43 -17.59
C SER A 385 24.79 -10.00 -16.39
N VAL A 386 25.05 -10.90 -15.44
CA VAL A 386 25.86 -10.61 -14.24
C VAL A 386 27.28 -10.21 -14.61
N ILE A 387 27.94 -10.95 -15.51
CA ILE A 387 29.33 -10.68 -15.91
C ILE A 387 29.42 -9.43 -16.79
N LYS A 388 28.60 -9.33 -17.85
CA LYS A 388 28.67 -8.24 -18.82
C LYS A 388 28.35 -6.88 -18.19
N LYS A 389 27.36 -6.84 -17.30
CA LYS A 389 26.91 -5.61 -16.66
C LYS A 389 27.52 -5.37 -15.28
N GLY A 390 28.35 -6.29 -14.78
CA GLY A 390 29.07 -6.14 -13.52
C GLY A 390 28.14 -6.12 -12.29
N TYR A 391 27.09 -6.95 -12.27
CA TYR A 391 26.16 -6.99 -11.15
C TYR A 391 26.79 -7.61 -9.91
N LYS A 392 26.57 -6.99 -8.76
CA LYS A 392 27.06 -7.44 -7.45
C LYS A 392 25.90 -7.58 -6.46
N PRO A 393 26.06 -8.32 -5.35
CA PRO A 393 25.12 -8.28 -4.23
C PRO A 393 24.99 -6.85 -3.68
N VAL A 394 23.75 -6.36 -3.54
CA VAL A 394 23.53 -4.98 -3.08
C VAL A 394 22.59 -4.91 -1.87
N CYS A 395 21.44 -5.58 -1.95
CA CYS A 395 20.43 -5.50 -0.91
C CYS A 395 19.86 -6.89 -0.59
N ARG A 396 19.90 -7.28 0.68
CA ARG A 396 19.18 -8.42 1.22
C ARG A 396 17.78 -7.98 1.63
N SER A 397 16.77 -8.75 1.25
CA SER A 397 15.44 -8.69 1.86
C SER A 397 15.20 -9.95 2.68
N PHE A 398 14.91 -9.79 3.97
CA PHE A 398 14.50 -10.85 4.90
C PHE A 398 13.06 -10.61 5.33
N TYR A 399 12.27 -11.66 5.47
CA TYR A 399 10.92 -11.62 6.04
C TYR A 399 10.44 -13.03 6.35
N ASN A 400 9.50 -13.17 7.28
CA ASN A 400 8.77 -14.41 7.51
C ASN A 400 7.48 -14.39 6.70
N ARG A 401 7.13 -15.52 6.06
CA ARG A 401 5.94 -15.61 5.23
C ARG A 401 4.96 -16.65 5.76
N THR A 402 3.73 -16.21 6.00
CA THR A 402 2.57 -17.09 6.13
C THR A 402 1.77 -17.07 4.83
N ALA A 403 1.60 -18.22 4.19
CA ALA A 403 0.79 -18.35 2.98
C ALA A 403 -0.54 -19.00 3.33
N PHE A 404 -1.64 -18.43 2.82
CA PHE A 404 -3.00 -18.91 3.01
C PHE A 404 -3.57 -19.30 1.66
N GLN A 405 -3.90 -20.57 1.50
CA GLN A 405 -4.41 -21.10 0.25
C GLN A 405 -5.19 -22.39 0.51
N LEU A 406 -6.36 -22.50 -0.11
CA LEU A 406 -7.09 -23.74 -0.20
C LEU A 406 -6.40 -24.72 -1.16
N PRO A 407 -6.23 -26.00 -0.77
CA PRO A 407 -5.83 -27.04 -1.71
C PRO A 407 -6.76 -27.01 -2.93
N ALA A 408 -6.18 -26.97 -4.12
CA ALA A 408 -6.85 -26.94 -5.42
C ALA A 408 -7.71 -25.72 -5.82
N ASP A 409 -8.03 -24.80 -4.92
CA ASP A 409 -8.68 -23.54 -5.30
C ASP A 409 -7.64 -22.45 -5.59
N ALA A 410 -7.70 -21.88 -6.80
CA ALA A 410 -6.84 -20.78 -7.23
C ALA A 410 -7.52 -19.41 -7.18
N ARG A 411 -8.82 -19.34 -6.85
CA ARG A 411 -9.61 -18.10 -6.88
C ARG A 411 -9.03 -17.02 -5.98
N VAL A 412 -8.61 -17.39 -4.77
CA VAL A 412 -7.99 -16.49 -3.79
C VAL A 412 -6.76 -17.16 -3.19
N ARG A 413 -5.63 -16.46 -3.24
CA ARG A 413 -4.41 -16.84 -2.52
C ARG A 413 -3.87 -15.62 -1.81
N ILE A 414 -3.62 -15.74 -0.51
CA ILE A 414 -3.13 -14.65 0.31
C ILE A 414 -1.76 -15.02 0.86
N SER A 415 -0.84 -14.08 0.92
CA SER A 415 0.39 -14.24 1.69
C SER A 415 0.65 -12.99 2.52
N LEU A 416 1.02 -13.20 3.78
CA LEU A 416 1.38 -12.15 4.72
C LEU A 416 2.88 -12.26 5.01
N ASP A 417 3.62 -11.19 4.73
CA ASP A 417 5.03 -11.06 5.02
C ASP A 417 5.23 -10.19 6.26
N THR A 418 5.78 -10.76 7.33
CA THR A 418 6.08 -10.10 8.62
C THR A 418 7.59 -9.96 8.82
N GLU A 419 8.00 -9.14 9.80
CA GLU A 419 9.42 -8.88 10.13
C GLU A 419 10.26 -8.43 8.92
N LEU A 420 9.65 -7.68 8.00
CA LEU A 420 10.30 -7.27 6.76
C LEU A 420 11.50 -6.38 7.05
N THR A 421 12.68 -6.86 6.66
CA THR A 421 13.94 -6.19 6.93
C THR A 421 14.77 -6.14 5.64
N MET A 422 15.36 -4.98 5.37
CA MET A 422 16.28 -4.78 4.27
C MET A 422 17.67 -4.53 4.84
N VAL A 423 18.67 -5.23 4.32
CA VAL A 423 20.05 -5.15 4.81
C VAL A 423 21.00 -4.90 3.65
N ARG A 424 22.05 -4.12 3.89
CA ARG A 424 23.12 -3.88 2.93
C ARG A 424 24.01 -5.10 2.74
N GLU A 425 24.28 -5.43 1.48
CA GLU A 425 25.17 -6.52 1.06
C GLU A 425 26.37 -6.00 0.25
N ASP A 426 26.35 -4.72 -0.11
CA ASP A 426 27.37 -4.09 -0.95
C ASP A 426 28.66 -3.77 -0.17
N ASN A 427 29.73 -3.46 -0.92
CA ASN A 427 31.03 -3.08 -0.37
C ASN A 427 31.42 -1.63 -0.74
N LEU A 428 30.45 -0.73 -0.98
CA LEU A 428 30.71 0.57 -1.65
C LEU A 428 31.35 1.64 -0.76
N ASP A 429 31.22 1.50 0.56
CA ASP A 429 31.69 2.51 1.53
C ASP A 429 33.05 2.16 2.13
N GLY A 430 33.79 1.24 1.47
CA GLY A 430 35.05 0.70 1.97
C GLY A 430 34.91 -0.37 3.06
N ARG A 431 33.68 -0.65 3.53
CA ARG A 431 33.41 -1.78 4.44
C ARG A 431 33.16 -3.07 3.66
N VAL A 432 33.88 -4.12 4.02
CA VAL A 432 33.72 -5.46 3.44
C VAL A 432 32.56 -6.16 4.16
N ARG A 433 31.41 -6.27 3.49
CA ARG A 433 30.21 -6.96 4.00
C ARG A 433 30.13 -8.38 3.44
N SER A 434 29.76 -8.49 2.17
CA SER A 434 29.73 -9.76 1.44
C SER A 434 31.12 -10.16 0.93
N GLY A 435 32.03 -9.19 0.77
CA GLY A 435 33.35 -9.43 0.18
C GLY A 435 33.22 -10.04 -1.21
N ASP A 436 33.89 -11.16 -1.44
CA ASP A 436 33.81 -11.95 -2.69
C ASP A 436 32.74 -13.06 -2.65
N ASN A 437 31.96 -13.12 -1.57
CA ASN A 437 30.88 -14.08 -1.41
C ASN A 437 29.55 -13.52 -1.93
N TRP A 438 28.63 -14.39 -2.34
CA TRP A 438 27.31 -13.99 -2.83
C TRP A 438 26.37 -13.43 -1.73
N ARG A 439 26.74 -13.58 -0.45
CA ARG A 439 26.04 -13.04 0.74
C ARG A 439 27.02 -12.75 1.88
N ARG A 440 26.70 -11.82 2.78
CA ARG A 440 27.38 -11.66 4.07
C ARG A 440 27.12 -12.85 5.01
N MET A 441 28.13 -13.18 5.83
CA MET A 441 28.17 -14.38 6.69
C MET A 441 28.03 -14.07 8.19
N ASP A 442 28.01 -12.80 8.58
CA ASP A 442 27.84 -12.30 9.95
C ASP A 442 26.39 -12.32 10.44
N ILE A 443 25.42 -12.53 9.53
CA ILE A 443 24.00 -12.68 9.82
C ILE A 443 23.39 -13.88 9.10
N GLY A 444 22.48 -14.57 9.79
CA GLY A 444 21.71 -15.67 9.25
C GLY A 444 20.25 -15.29 9.02
N VAL A 445 19.38 -15.91 9.82
CA VAL A 445 17.93 -15.68 9.87
C VAL A 445 17.48 -15.18 11.25
N ASP A 446 18.44 -14.72 12.05
CA ASP A 446 18.32 -14.26 13.43
C ASP A 446 17.79 -12.81 13.52
N TYR A 447 16.54 -12.63 13.12
CA TYR A 447 15.82 -11.36 13.33
C TYR A 447 15.81 -10.97 14.83
N PRO A 448 16.06 -9.69 15.20
CA PRO A 448 16.09 -8.48 14.37
C PRO A 448 17.49 -7.99 13.94
N PHE A 449 18.49 -8.89 13.90
CA PHE A 449 19.87 -8.61 13.51
C PHE A 449 20.50 -7.45 14.32
N SER A 450 20.48 -7.56 15.65
CA SER A 450 20.94 -6.49 16.54
C SER A 450 22.46 -6.25 16.49
N GLN A 451 23.22 -7.19 15.93
CA GLN A 451 24.66 -7.09 15.71
C GLN A 451 25.04 -6.14 14.58
N LEU A 452 24.09 -5.77 13.71
CA LEU A 452 24.35 -4.90 12.57
C LEU A 452 24.35 -3.42 12.96
N PRO A 453 25.21 -2.60 12.33
CA PRO A 453 25.15 -1.16 12.51
C PRO A 453 23.84 -0.61 11.94
N ALA A 454 23.31 0.45 12.54
CA ALA A 454 22.00 1.03 12.16
C ALA A 454 21.95 1.55 10.72
N GLU A 455 23.09 1.89 10.12
CA GLU A 455 23.19 2.33 8.72
C GLU A 455 23.07 1.19 7.69
N ASP A 456 23.29 -0.06 8.12
CA ASP A 456 23.26 -1.23 7.25
C ASP A 456 21.88 -1.90 7.20
N ILE A 457 20.96 -1.51 8.08
CA ILE A 457 19.70 -2.21 8.29
C ILE A 457 18.53 -1.24 8.33
N GLU A 458 17.55 -1.51 7.48
CA GLU A 458 16.24 -0.87 7.50
C GLU A 458 15.19 -1.88 7.95
N ARG A 459 14.58 -1.61 9.10
CA ARG A 459 13.49 -2.43 9.65
C ARG A 459 12.17 -1.81 9.22
N PHE A 460 11.50 -2.46 8.29
CA PHE A 460 10.28 -1.93 7.71
C PHE A 460 9.16 -1.94 8.77
N PRO A 461 8.47 -0.81 9.00
CA PRO A 461 7.56 -0.65 10.12
C PRO A 461 6.23 -1.41 9.99
N TYR A 462 5.92 -1.93 8.80
CA TYR A 462 4.64 -2.58 8.49
C TYR A 462 4.83 -4.02 8.01
N ALA A 463 3.80 -4.84 8.12
CA ALA A 463 3.72 -6.12 7.41
C ALA A 463 3.18 -5.88 5.98
N VAL A 464 3.49 -6.81 5.05
CA VAL A 464 3.04 -6.70 3.66
C VAL A 464 2.10 -7.86 3.33
N LEU A 465 0.83 -7.54 3.10
CA LEU A 465 -0.19 -8.47 2.64
C LEU A 465 -0.23 -8.47 1.10
N GLU A 466 -0.14 -9.64 0.48
CA GLU A 466 -0.28 -9.83 -0.97
C GLU A 466 -1.51 -10.70 -1.22
N VAL A 467 -2.52 -10.14 -1.91
CA VAL A 467 -3.75 -10.84 -2.30
C VAL A 467 -3.70 -11.11 -3.80
N LYS A 468 -3.81 -12.39 -4.17
CA LYS A 468 -3.85 -12.87 -5.55
C LYS A 468 -5.23 -13.41 -5.83
N LEU A 469 -5.90 -12.78 -6.79
CA LEU A 469 -7.21 -13.15 -7.26
C LEU A 469 -7.11 -13.77 -8.65
N GLN A 470 -7.81 -14.87 -8.86
CA GLN A 470 -8.03 -15.49 -10.16
C GLN A 470 -9.54 -15.64 -10.35
N THR A 471 -10.17 -14.61 -10.88
CA THR A 471 -11.62 -14.56 -11.07
C THR A 471 -11.96 -14.94 -12.51
N GLN A 472 -12.97 -15.78 -12.70
CA GLN A 472 -13.53 -16.02 -14.03
C GLN A 472 -14.20 -14.75 -14.55
N SER A 473 -14.14 -14.52 -15.86
CA SER A 473 -14.79 -13.36 -16.47
C SER A 473 -16.28 -13.30 -16.10
N GLY A 474 -16.75 -12.17 -15.56
CA GLY A 474 -18.14 -11.98 -15.11
C GLY A 474 -18.41 -12.34 -13.65
N GLN A 475 -17.52 -13.06 -12.96
CA GLN A 475 -17.65 -13.33 -11.52
C GLN A 475 -16.97 -12.27 -10.66
N LYS A 476 -17.59 -11.94 -9.52
CA LYS A 476 -16.99 -11.05 -8.51
C LYS A 476 -16.09 -11.85 -7.56
N PRO A 477 -15.03 -11.24 -7.01
CA PRO A 477 -14.27 -11.84 -5.91
C PRO A 477 -15.17 -12.11 -4.69
N PRO A 478 -14.81 -13.08 -3.82
CA PRO A 478 -15.58 -13.36 -2.61
C PRO A 478 -15.78 -12.12 -1.74
N GLU A 479 -16.97 -11.99 -1.14
CA GLU A 479 -17.37 -10.78 -0.42
C GLU A 479 -16.46 -10.48 0.78
N TRP A 480 -16.07 -11.50 1.53
CA TRP A 480 -15.14 -11.35 2.67
C TRP A 480 -13.79 -10.75 2.25
N VAL A 481 -13.29 -11.03 1.03
CA VAL A 481 -12.05 -10.44 0.51
C VAL A 481 -12.27 -8.97 0.18
N ARG A 482 -13.44 -8.62 -0.38
CA ARG A 482 -13.79 -7.24 -0.70
C ARG A 482 -13.89 -6.40 0.58
N GLN A 483 -14.56 -6.93 1.60
CA GLN A 483 -14.65 -6.31 2.92
C GLN A 483 -13.28 -6.20 3.60
N LEU A 484 -12.44 -7.22 3.50
CA LEU A 484 -11.09 -7.18 4.04
C LEU A 484 -10.25 -6.07 3.39
N ILE A 485 -10.34 -5.90 2.06
CA ILE A 485 -9.60 -4.88 1.30
C ILE A 485 -10.08 -3.47 1.63
N SER A 486 -11.36 -3.26 1.92
CA SER A 486 -11.91 -1.96 2.33
C SER A 486 -11.79 -1.67 3.82
N SER A 487 -11.40 -2.67 4.63
CA SER A 487 -11.32 -2.54 6.08
C SER A 487 -10.23 -1.59 6.57
N HIS A 488 -10.33 -1.22 7.85
CA HIS A 488 -9.33 -0.42 8.56
C HIS A 488 -7.99 -1.15 8.80
N LEU A 489 -7.94 -2.48 8.57
CA LEU A 489 -6.78 -3.32 8.84
C LEU A 489 -5.66 -3.14 7.81
N VAL A 490 -6.00 -2.71 6.59
CA VAL A 490 -5.09 -2.70 5.45
C VAL A 490 -5.01 -1.32 4.77
N GLU A 491 -3.83 -1.00 4.24
CA GLU A 491 -3.61 0.17 3.40
C GLU A 491 -3.08 -0.24 2.02
N ALA A 492 -3.76 0.19 0.95
CA ALA A 492 -3.41 -0.22 -0.40
C ALA A 492 -2.15 0.48 -0.89
N VAL A 493 -1.10 -0.31 -1.16
CA VAL A 493 0.16 0.18 -1.75
C VAL A 493 0.47 -0.62 -3.02
N PRO A 494 -0.10 -0.21 -4.16
CA PRO A 494 -0.01 -1.00 -5.38
C PRO A 494 1.43 -1.13 -5.86
N LYS A 495 1.78 -2.33 -6.34
CA LYS A 495 3.08 -2.66 -6.94
C LYS A 495 4.30 -2.40 -6.01
N PHE A 496 4.10 -2.30 -4.70
CA PHE A 496 5.18 -2.21 -3.71
C PHE A 496 6.28 -3.26 -3.96
N SER A 497 7.54 -2.86 -3.91
CA SER A 497 8.68 -3.73 -4.15
C SER A 497 9.71 -3.61 -3.03
N LYS A 498 10.02 -4.76 -2.41
CA LYS A 498 11.04 -4.88 -1.35
C LYS A 498 12.41 -4.40 -1.82
N PHE A 499 12.77 -4.73 -3.06
CA PHE A 499 14.02 -4.31 -3.69
C PHE A 499 14.09 -2.80 -3.89
N ILE A 500 13.05 -2.20 -4.48
CA ILE A 500 13.02 -0.75 -4.74
C ILE A 500 13.04 0.01 -3.41
N HIS A 501 12.28 -0.44 -2.42
CA HIS A 501 12.29 0.21 -1.11
C HIS A 501 13.66 0.07 -0.42
N GLY A 502 14.21 -1.15 -0.33
CA GLY A 502 15.51 -1.38 0.30
C GLY A 502 16.63 -0.58 -0.36
N THR A 503 16.71 -0.55 -1.68
CA THR A 503 17.72 0.23 -2.40
C THR A 503 17.53 1.73 -2.21
N ALA A 504 16.29 2.24 -2.26
CA ALA A 504 16.02 3.67 -2.07
C ALA A 504 16.36 4.17 -0.66
N THR A 505 16.11 3.34 0.36
CA THR A 505 16.33 3.70 1.76
C THR A 505 17.79 3.54 2.18
N LEU A 506 18.44 2.44 1.78
CA LEU A 506 19.81 2.11 2.21
C LEU A 506 20.90 2.88 1.43
N PHE A 507 20.58 3.41 0.25
CA PHE A 507 21.53 4.15 -0.59
C PHE A 507 21.05 5.58 -0.90
N PRO A 508 20.84 6.42 0.12
CA PRO A 508 20.26 7.75 -0.07
C PRO A 508 21.14 8.68 -0.90
N ASP A 509 22.46 8.51 -0.90
CA ASP A 509 23.39 9.40 -1.61
C ASP A 509 23.55 9.05 -3.09
N ARG A 510 23.22 7.81 -3.47
CA ARG A 510 23.36 7.30 -4.85
C ARG A 510 22.03 7.30 -5.60
N ILE A 511 20.92 7.14 -4.88
CA ILE A 511 19.58 7.05 -5.47
C ILE A 511 18.88 8.41 -5.45
N ASN A 512 18.67 8.96 -6.65
CA ASN A 512 17.99 10.24 -6.86
C ASN A 512 16.50 10.08 -7.19
N LEU A 513 16.10 8.94 -7.76
CA LEU A 513 14.72 8.65 -8.16
C LEU A 513 14.07 7.77 -7.11
N LEU A 514 13.07 8.28 -6.39
CA LEU A 514 12.39 7.60 -5.29
C LEU A 514 11.02 7.05 -5.71
N PRO A 515 10.53 5.96 -5.09
CA PRO A 515 9.18 5.48 -5.34
C PRO A 515 8.10 6.38 -4.70
N PHE A 516 6.89 6.36 -5.27
CA PHE A 516 5.77 7.19 -4.81
C PHE A 516 5.32 6.97 -3.35
N TRP A 517 5.56 5.78 -2.77
CA TRP A 517 5.19 5.48 -1.39
C TRP A 517 6.22 5.97 -0.37
N MET A 518 7.40 6.44 -0.80
CA MET A 518 8.46 6.87 0.11
C MET A 518 8.02 8.01 1.06
N PRO A 519 7.26 9.03 0.62
CA PRO A 519 6.76 10.08 1.53
C PRO A 519 5.70 9.60 2.52
N GLN A 520 5.04 8.47 2.25
CA GLN A 520 4.03 7.90 3.15
C GLN A 520 4.67 7.17 4.34
N MET A 521 5.99 6.91 4.31
CA MET A 521 6.69 6.18 5.37
C MET A 521 6.62 6.84 6.75
N ASP A 522 6.46 8.16 6.82
CA ASP A 522 6.34 8.90 8.08
C ASP A 522 4.90 9.04 8.59
N VAL A 523 3.91 8.53 7.83
CA VAL A 523 2.48 8.65 8.16
C VAL A 523 2.00 7.39 8.86
N ASP A 524 1.28 7.55 9.98
CA ASP A 524 0.62 6.42 10.64
C ASP A 524 -0.58 5.94 9.81
N ILE A 525 -0.54 4.67 9.41
CA ILE A 525 -1.54 4.00 8.56
C ILE A 525 -2.78 3.52 9.33
N ARG A 526 -2.82 3.68 10.66
CA ARG A 526 -3.95 3.23 11.48
C ARG A 526 -5.20 4.07 11.23
N LYS A 527 -6.25 3.41 10.74
CA LYS A 527 -7.57 3.97 10.47
C LYS A 527 -8.52 3.70 11.64
N PRO A 528 -9.51 4.57 11.91
CA PRO A 528 -10.56 4.27 12.88
C PRO A 528 -11.35 3.03 12.43
N VAL A 529 -11.90 2.30 13.40
CA VAL A 529 -12.80 1.17 13.11
C VAL A 529 -14.10 1.75 12.55
N THR A 530 -14.23 1.75 11.23
CA THR A 530 -15.40 2.31 10.50
C THR A 530 -16.40 1.25 10.08
N HIS A 531 -16.02 -0.04 10.15
CA HIS A 531 -16.83 -1.16 9.72
C HIS A 531 -16.85 -2.28 10.77
N ASP A 532 -18.00 -2.92 10.89
CA ASP A 532 -18.31 -4.10 11.72
C ASP A 532 -17.60 -5.38 11.24
N PHE A 533 -16.38 -5.26 10.73
CA PHE A 533 -15.57 -6.34 10.21
C PHE A 533 -14.45 -6.67 11.20
N GLY A 534 -14.52 -7.85 11.82
CA GLY A 534 -13.57 -8.30 12.84
C GLY A 534 -14.00 -9.63 13.50
N ILE A 535 -13.20 -10.11 14.46
CA ILE A 535 -13.52 -11.34 15.22
C ILE A 535 -14.48 -10.96 16.34
N ARG A 536 -15.74 -11.41 16.26
CA ARG A 536 -16.74 -11.29 17.32
C ARG A 536 -16.91 -12.63 18.03
N ARG A 537 -17.20 -12.57 19.34
CA ARG A 537 -17.75 -13.71 20.07
C ARG A 537 -19.23 -13.88 19.67
N PRO A 538 -19.68 -15.10 19.35
CA PRO A 538 -21.11 -15.40 19.33
C PRO A 538 -21.64 -15.18 20.76
N GLY A 539 -22.44 -14.11 20.99
CA GLY A 539 -23.10 -13.89 22.28
C GLY A 539 -23.07 -12.46 22.88
N LEU A 540 -22.30 -11.51 22.34
CA LEU A 540 -22.28 -10.11 22.84
C LEU A 540 -23.10 -9.12 22.00
N SER A 541 -24.21 -9.57 21.39
CA SER A 541 -25.13 -8.70 20.63
C SER A 541 -26.02 -7.80 21.52
N GLY A 542 -25.78 -7.71 22.83
CA GLY A 542 -26.69 -7.08 23.79
C GLY A 542 -26.16 -5.88 24.59
N THR A 543 -24.94 -5.38 24.34
CA THR A 543 -24.38 -4.25 25.13
C THR A 543 -23.61 -3.25 24.28
N THR A 544 -24.24 -2.71 23.24
CA THR A 544 -23.87 -1.38 22.75
C THR A 544 -24.61 -0.35 23.60
N ASN A 545 -23.86 0.41 24.39
CA ASN A 545 -24.31 1.49 25.26
C ASN A 545 -25.48 2.30 24.66
N THR A 546 -26.68 2.08 25.19
CA THR A 546 -27.79 3.03 25.17
C THR A 546 -27.63 3.90 26.41
N SER A 547 -26.90 5.01 26.28
CA SER A 547 -26.90 6.06 27.32
C SER A 547 -26.61 7.37 26.63
N ASP A 548 -27.67 7.96 26.08
CA ASP A 548 -27.92 9.41 25.98
C ASP A 548 -29.20 9.56 25.18
N ASP A 549 -30.33 9.28 25.82
CA ASP A 549 -31.64 9.83 25.50
C ASP A 549 -32.45 9.72 26.80
N ASP A 550 -32.62 10.84 27.48
CA ASP A 550 -33.89 11.18 28.14
C ASP A 550 -33.92 12.65 28.57
N GLU A 551 -35.10 13.23 28.33
CA GLU A 551 -35.70 14.46 28.86
C GLU A 551 -35.48 15.78 28.11
N GLU A 552 -36.42 16.09 27.20
CA GLU A 552 -37.16 17.36 27.25
C GLU A 552 -38.59 17.22 26.70
N LEU A 553 -39.52 16.99 27.63
CA LEU A 553 -40.85 17.59 27.83
C LEU A 553 -41.82 17.83 26.66
N ASP A 554 -43.05 17.31 26.90
CA ASP A 554 -44.34 17.52 26.23
C ASP A 554 -44.62 18.93 25.70
N SER A 555 -45.19 18.99 24.49
CA SER A 555 -46.41 19.77 24.26
C SER A 555 -47.23 19.18 23.11
N ASP A 556 -48.51 18.96 23.40
CA ASP A 556 -49.60 18.52 22.53
C ASP A 556 -49.72 19.29 21.20
N ASP A 557 -50.14 18.59 20.13
CA ASP A 557 -51.32 18.97 19.32
C ASP A 557 -51.52 18.04 18.11
N GLU A 558 -52.55 17.21 18.23
CA GLU A 558 -53.66 16.91 17.29
C GLU A 558 -53.48 16.48 15.81
N GLU A 559 -54.28 15.43 15.54
CA GLU A 559 -55.11 15.15 14.34
C GLU A 559 -54.62 14.25 13.16
N LEU A 560 -55.18 13.02 13.21
CA LEU A 560 -56.02 12.35 12.19
C LEU A 560 -55.44 12.04 10.79
N GLN A 561 -55.33 10.76 10.45
CA GLN A 561 -56.42 9.99 9.82
C GLN A 561 -56.03 8.52 9.57
N ALA A 562 -57.02 7.66 9.81
CA ALA A 562 -56.97 6.21 9.67
C ALA A 562 -57.44 5.74 8.27
N SER A 563 -56.88 4.62 7.80
CA SER A 563 -57.57 3.53 7.07
C SER A 563 -56.49 2.58 6.53
N GLY A 564 -56.60 1.26 6.52
CA GLY A 564 -57.58 0.28 6.98
C GLY A 564 -56.96 -1.10 6.80
N ARG A 565 -57.31 -2.05 7.67
CA ARG A 565 -56.88 -3.45 7.62
C ARG A 565 -57.47 -4.16 6.38
N ASN A 566 -56.65 -4.97 5.70
CA ASN A 566 -57.03 -6.33 5.31
C ASN A 566 -55.78 -7.15 4.96
N GLY A 567 -55.67 -8.34 5.56
CA GLY A 567 -54.61 -9.30 5.29
C GLY A 567 -55.03 -10.30 4.22
N THR A 568 -54.07 -10.66 3.37
CA THR A 568 -54.05 -11.92 2.60
C THR A 568 -52.60 -12.34 2.40
N ASN A 569 -52.33 -13.62 2.69
CA ASN A 569 -51.08 -14.33 2.50
C ASN A 569 -50.61 -14.37 1.04
N GLY A 570 -49.29 -14.47 0.85
CA GLY A 570 -48.68 -15.10 -0.32
C GLY A 570 -47.79 -14.17 -1.16
N GLU A 571 -46.52 -14.56 -1.29
CA GLU A 571 -45.56 -14.17 -2.35
C GLU A 571 -44.93 -12.76 -2.27
N SER A 572 -43.66 -12.69 -1.84
CA SER A 572 -42.69 -11.71 -2.38
C SER A 572 -41.23 -12.05 -2.05
N SER A 573 -40.77 -13.24 -2.43
CA SER A 573 -39.34 -13.51 -2.66
C SER A 573 -38.98 -13.31 -4.14
N ALA A 574 -39.32 -12.17 -4.74
CA ALA A 574 -39.02 -11.92 -6.16
C ALA A 574 -39.11 -10.45 -6.61
N GLN A 575 -38.69 -9.46 -5.80
CA GLN A 575 -38.72 -8.05 -6.25
C GLN A 575 -37.58 -7.19 -5.69
N GLY A 576 -36.34 -7.71 -5.80
CA GLY A 576 -35.11 -6.91 -5.67
C GLY A 576 -34.18 -7.02 -6.88
N ALA A 577 -34.59 -7.72 -7.94
CA ALA A 577 -33.70 -8.19 -9.01
C ALA A 577 -34.03 -7.63 -10.41
N ARG A 578 -34.60 -6.42 -10.52
CA ARG A 578 -34.78 -5.77 -11.82
C ARG A 578 -34.37 -4.30 -11.77
N GLY A 579 -33.10 -4.06 -12.10
CA GLY A 579 -32.58 -2.70 -12.21
C GLY A 579 -31.05 -2.55 -12.24
N LEU A 580 -30.28 -3.60 -12.53
CA LEU A 580 -28.82 -3.47 -12.71
C LEU A 580 -28.47 -3.80 -14.16
N ARG A 581 -28.46 -2.76 -14.99
CA ARG A 581 -27.91 -2.78 -16.34
C ARG A 581 -26.45 -3.26 -16.26
N GLU A 582 -26.11 -4.26 -17.07
CA GLU A 582 -24.77 -4.85 -17.17
C GLU A 582 -23.69 -3.76 -17.25
N LEU A 583 -22.79 -3.74 -16.27
CA LEU A 583 -21.61 -2.90 -16.28
C LEU A 583 -20.37 -3.79 -16.54
N PRO A 584 -19.50 -3.43 -17.50
CA PRO A 584 -18.33 -4.22 -17.85
C PRO A 584 -17.33 -4.32 -16.68
N PRO A 585 -16.47 -5.36 -16.62
CA PRO A 585 -15.55 -5.59 -15.52
C PRO A 585 -14.55 -4.43 -15.38
N ILE A 586 -14.50 -3.83 -14.19
CA ILE A 586 -13.70 -2.63 -13.94
C ILE A 586 -12.30 -2.95 -13.45
N ASP A 587 -11.34 -2.36 -14.15
CA ASP A 587 -9.96 -2.16 -13.78
C ASP A 587 -9.85 -1.15 -12.62
N MET A 588 -9.52 -1.63 -11.41
CA MET A 588 -9.38 -0.78 -10.22
C MET A 588 -8.25 0.26 -10.33
N GLU A 589 -7.31 0.12 -11.28
CA GLU A 589 -6.20 1.07 -11.45
C GLU A 589 -6.64 2.44 -12.01
N GLY A 590 -7.74 2.49 -12.78
CA GLY A 590 -8.18 3.72 -13.46
C GLY A 590 -8.96 4.73 -12.60
N GLN A 591 -9.40 4.34 -11.40
CA GLN A 591 -10.18 5.19 -10.48
C GLN A 591 -9.39 5.69 -9.27
N MET A 592 -8.10 5.34 -9.16
CA MET A 592 -7.15 6.07 -8.29
C MET A 592 -6.68 7.39 -8.91
N THR A 593 -7.34 7.86 -9.98
CA THR A 593 -7.23 9.26 -10.39
C THR A 593 -8.05 10.11 -9.43
N ASP A 594 -7.35 10.99 -8.73
CA ASP A 594 -7.86 12.03 -7.84
C ASP A 594 -9.26 12.52 -8.27
N LEU A 595 -10.28 12.27 -7.44
CA LEU A 595 -11.47 13.11 -7.48
C LEU A 595 -11.09 14.43 -6.78
N PRO A 596 -11.21 15.58 -7.48
CA PRO A 596 -10.79 16.85 -6.93
C PRO A 596 -11.68 17.24 -5.73
N ALA A 597 -11.10 18.02 -4.80
CA ALA A 597 -11.90 18.79 -3.85
C ALA A 597 -12.75 19.82 -4.62
N ALA A 598 -13.87 20.25 -4.04
CA ALA A 598 -14.85 21.13 -4.68
C ALA A 598 -14.30 22.47 -5.24
N ASP A 599 -13.06 22.84 -4.90
CA ASP A 599 -12.41 24.11 -5.27
C ASP A 599 -11.12 23.96 -6.12
N GLU A 600 -10.73 22.76 -6.58
CA GLU A 600 -9.50 22.57 -7.36
C GLU A 600 -9.76 22.08 -8.81
N ASP A 601 -9.28 22.85 -9.81
CA ASP A 601 -9.19 22.43 -11.21
C ASP A 601 -8.30 21.17 -11.33
N TYR A 602 -8.85 20.05 -11.84
CA TYR A 602 -8.16 18.81 -12.29
C TYR A 602 -6.69 18.67 -11.84
N ALA A 603 -6.46 18.38 -10.57
CA ALA A 603 -5.12 18.14 -10.05
C ALA A 603 -4.71 16.67 -10.25
N ILE A 604 -4.49 16.25 -11.51
CA ILE A 604 -3.67 15.06 -11.76
C ILE A 604 -2.26 15.42 -11.26
N TYR A 605 -1.63 14.56 -10.45
CA TYR A 605 -0.22 14.71 -10.05
C TYR A 605 0.63 15.14 -11.25
N ASN A 606 1.06 16.40 -11.25
CA ASN A 606 1.79 16.98 -12.35
C ASN A 606 3.26 16.91 -11.98
N SER A 607 4.00 16.00 -12.62
CA SER A 607 5.44 15.82 -12.32
C SER A 607 6.28 17.06 -12.65
N ASP A 608 5.68 18.02 -13.36
CA ASP A 608 6.25 19.33 -13.65
C ASP A 608 6.06 20.38 -12.53
N ASP A 609 5.15 20.18 -11.58
CA ASP A 609 4.95 21.10 -10.45
C ASP A 609 5.89 20.80 -9.27
N GLU A 610 6.60 19.67 -9.29
CA GLU A 610 7.67 19.31 -8.35
C GLU A 610 9.06 19.81 -8.81
N TYR A 611 9.09 20.85 -9.65
CA TYR A 611 10.33 21.47 -10.13
C TYR A 611 10.97 22.32 -9.03
N ASP A 612 12.07 21.83 -8.43
CA ASP A 612 12.91 22.67 -7.56
C ASP A 612 13.78 23.59 -8.41
N GLU A 613 13.29 24.81 -8.64
CA GLU A 613 13.94 25.85 -9.45
C GLU A 613 15.40 26.11 -9.02
N ARG A 614 15.72 25.90 -7.73
CA ARG A 614 17.08 26.11 -7.19
C ARG A 614 18.04 25.01 -7.63
N TYR A 615 17.56 23.79 -7.83
CA TYR A 615 18.38 22.64 -8.18
C TYR A 615 18.78 22.65 -9.66
N GLU A 616 17.86 22.95 -10.58
CA GLU A 616 18.18 23.10 -12.00
C GLU A 616 19.06 24.32 -12.25
N LEU A 617 18.85 25.45 -11.56
CA LEU A 617 19.73 26.61 -11.69
C LEU A 617 21.15 26.27 -11.22
N ALA A 618 21.31 25.41 -10.20
CA ALA A 618 22.60 24.90 -9.77
C ALA A 618 23.22 23.89 -10.76
N GLN A 619 22.44 22.99 -11.37
CA GLN A 619 22.92 22.09 -12.43
C GLN A 619 23.24 22.82 -13.74
N ALA A 620 22.41 23.80 -14.13
CA ALA A 620 22.57 24.64 -15.29
C ALA A 620 23.79 25.55 -15.14
N LYS A 621 24.06 26.02 -13.91
CA LYS A 621 25.30 26.73 -13.56
C LYS A 621 26.55 25.86 -13.68
N ARG A 622 26.44 24.53 -13.46
CA ARG A 622 27.53 23.57 -13.68
C ARG A 622 27.74 23.21 -15.15
N SER A 623 26.66 23.12 -15.94
CA SER A 623 26.72 22.71 -17.35
C SER A 623 27.01 23.88 -18.32
N GLY A 624 26.75 25.12 -17.92
CA GLY A 624 27.09 26.32 -18.71
C GLY A 624 26.32 26.44 -20.04
N GLY A 625 26.38 27.62 -20.66
CA GLY A 625 25.86 27.87 -22.02
C GLY A 625 24.35 28.17 -22.13
N TRP A 626 23.77 27.87 -23.30
CA TRP A 626 22.38 28.23 -23.67
C TRP A 626 21.31 27.67 -22.73
N ARG A 627 21.57 26.52 -22.09
CA ARG A 627 20.68 25.94 -21.07
C ARG A 627 20.60 26.78 -19.80
N TYR A 628 21.68 27.45 -19.38
CA TYR A 628 21.67 28.33 -18.22
C TYR A 628 20.85 29.59 -18.47
N TYR A 629 21.00 30.22 -19.63
CA TYR A 629 20.25 31.43 -19.97
C TYR A 629 18.76 31.16 -20.17
N SER A 630 18.38 30.05 -20.81
CA SER A 630 16.96 29.68 -20.98
C SER A 630 16.31 29.29 -19.64
N THR A 631 17.02 28.59 -18.76
CA THR A 631 16.53 28.26 -17.40
C THR A 631 16.44 29.51 -16.51
N LEU A 632 17.39 30.45 -16.61
CA LEU A 632 17.32 31.72 -15.89
C LEU A 632 16.19 32.63 -16.40
N LEU A 633 16.00 32.71 -17.71
CA LEU A 633 14.91 33.49 -18.32
C LEU A 633 13.54 32.91 -17.96
N SER A 634 13.39 31.59 -18.03
CA SER A 634 12.16 30.91 -17.62
C SER A 634 11.87 31.05 -16.13
N ALA A 635 12.88 30.99 -15.25
CA ALA A 635 12.72 31.26 -13.82
C ALA A 635 12.27 32.70 -13.55
N LYS A 636 12.92 33.69 -14.19
CA LYS A 636 12.63 35.11 -13.99
C LYS A 636 11.26 35.52 -14.56
N THR A 637 10.88 35.00 -15.73
CA THR A 637 9.56 35.23 -16.33
C THR A 637 8.43 34.62 -15.51
N ARG A 638 8.66 33.46 -14.86
CA ARG A 638 7.67 32.83 -13.96
C ARG A 638 7.53 33.59 -12.64
N HIS A 639 8.63 34.12 -12.10
CA HIS A 639 8.62 34.98 -10.90
C HIS A 639 7.90 36.32 -11.16
N LEU A 640 8.12 36.93 -12.33
CA LEU A 640 7.41 38.13 -12.76
C LEU A 640 5.91 37.85 -12.95
N ARG A 641 5.56 36.70 -13.55
CA ARG A 641 4.17 36.25 -13.74
C ARG A 641 3.44 35.99 -12.42
N GLN A 642 4.10 35.47 -11.39
CA GLN A 642 3.46 35.22 -10.09
C GLN A 642 3.14 36.52 -9.34
N HIS A 643 3.93 37.58 -9.50
CA HIS A 643 3.69 38.87 -8.85
C HIS A 643 2.77 39.79 -9.65
N PHE A 644 2.87 39.84 -10.98
CA PHE A 644 2.02 40.69 -11.82
C PHE A 644 0.70 40.01 -12.25
N GLY A 645 0.70 38.68 -12.40
CA GLY A 645 -0.44 37.94 -12.92
C GLY A 645 -1.53 37.62 -11.89
N LYS A 646 -1.21 37.44 -10.61
CA LYS A 646 -2.20 37.00 -9.60
C LYS A 646 -3.30 38.04 -9.36
N HIS A 647 -2.95 39.33 -9.31
CA HIS A 647 -3.93 40.39 -9.07
C HIS A 647 -4.81 40.68 -10.30
N VAL A 648 -4.22 40.75 -11.50
CA VAL A 648 -4.96 40.99 -12.75
C VAL A 648 -5.84 39.80 -13.11
N ILE A 649 -5.33 38.56 -12.99
CA ILE A 649 -6.10 37.35 -13.31
C ILE A 649 -7.21 37.11 -12.29
N SER A 650 -7.00 37.44 -11.00
CA SER A 650 -8.06 37.32 -9.99
C SER A 650 -9.18 38.33 -10.20
N ALA A 651 -8.85 39.56 -10.63
CA ALA A 651 -9.85 40.56 -11.01
C ALA A 651 -10.62 40.15 -12.28
N LEU A 652 -9.92 39.62 -13.29
CA LEU A 652 -10.53 39.15 -14.54
C LEU A 652 -11.41 37.90 -14.33
N LYS A 653 -11.02 37.00 -13.41
CA LYS A 653 -11.82 35.84 -12.99
C LYS A 653 -13.08 36.22 -12.23
N LEU A 654 -13.11 37.37 -11.57
CA LEU A 654 -14.28 37.89 -10.87
C LEU A 654 -15.27 38.56 -11.84
N ALA A 655 -14.75 39.09 -12.96
CA ALA A 655 -15.55 39.76 -14.00
C ALA A 655 -16.21 38.80 -15.01
N ILE A 656 -15.73 37.55 -15.12
CA ILE A 656 -16.28 36.54 -16.03
C ILE A 656 -17.05 35.50 -15.18
N PRO A 657 -18.37 35.34 -15.35
CA PRO A 657 -19.12 34.30 -14.65
C PRO A 657 -18.65 32.93 -15.12
N ALA A 658 -17.76 32.30 -14.34
CA ALA A 658 -17.33 30.94 -14.57
C ALA A 658 -18.40 29.97 -14.05
N PRO A 659 -18.70 28.87 -14.78
CA PRO A 659 -19.54 27.81 -14.26
C PRO A 659 -18.91 27.25 -12.98
N ARG A 660 -19.64 27.29 -11.86
CA ARG A 660 -19.25 26.58 -10.64
C ARG A 660 -19.31 25.08 -10.94
N SER A 661 -18.29 24.33 -10.54
CA SER A 661 -18.32 22.88 -10.64
C SER A 661 -19.56 22.36 -9.92
N THR A 662 -20.40 21.61 -10.64
CA THR A 662 -21.49 20.88 -10.00
C THR A 662 -20.88 19.85 -9.07
N GLN A 663 -21.34 19.81 -7.82
CA GLN A 663 -20.99 18.73 -6.92
C GLN A 663 -21.64 17.47 -7.47
N VAL A 664 -20.84 16.64 -8.14
CA VAL A 664 -21.27 15.31 -8.56
C VAL A 664 -21.34 14.47 -7.30
N GLU A 665 -22.54 14.02 -6.92
CA GLU A 665 -22.69 13.11 -5.80
C GLU A 665 -21.83 11.85 -6.04
N ARG A 666 -21.23 11.38 -4.95
CA ARG A 666 -20.36 10.21 -4.98
C ARG A 666 -21.15 9.04 -5.55
N SER A 667 -20.63 8.37 -6.58
CA SER A 667 -21.25 7.13 -7.06
C SER A 667 -21.43 6.15 -5.88
N ASP A 668 -22.61 5.53 -5.74
CA ASP A 668 -22.92 4.51 -4.73
C ASP A 668 -21.80 3.46 -4.59
N ARG A 669 -21.11 3.20 -5.70
CA ARG A 669 -19.98 2.29 -5.79
C ARG A 669 -18.72 2.77 -5.07
N LEU A 670 -18.37 4.05 -5.17
CA LEU A 670 -17.25 4.66 -4.44
C LEU A 670 -17.60 4.83 -2.96
N GLN A 671 -18.88 5.05 -2.66
CA GLN A 671 -19.40 5.10 -1.30
C GLN A 671 -19.36 3.73 -0.62
N ALA A 672 -19.63 2.65 -1.36
CA ALA A 672 -19.44 1.28 -0.89
C ALA A 672 -17.96 0.90 -0.67
N LEU A 673 -17.01 1.54 -1.37
CA LEU A 673 -15.58 1.21 -1.28
C LEU A 673 -14.83 1.99 -0.20
N PHE A 674 -15.26 3.21 0.10
CA PHE A 674 -14.53 4.16 0.94
C PHE A 674 -15.42 4.80 2.02
N GLY A 675 -16.67 4.37 2.16
CA GLY A 675 -17.63 4.88 3.14
C GLY A 675 -18.13 6.29 2.85
N HIS A 676 -18.72 6.91 3.88
CA HIS A 676 -19.20 8.30 3.84
C HIS A 676 -18.10 9.32 4.20
N ASP A 677 -16.90 8.87 4.56
CA ASP A 677 -15.84 9.76 5.02
C ASP A 677 -15.23 10.61 3.88
N PRO A 678 -14.87 11.88 4.16
CA PRO A 678 -14.22 12.75 3.20
C PRO A 678 -12.81 12.22 2.86
N ILE A 679 -12.53 12.03 1.57
CA ILE A 679 -11.21 11.60 1.10
C ILE A 679 -10.20 12.71 1.42
N GLN A 680 -9.22 12.41 2.27
CA GLN A 680 -8.12 13.32 2.56
C GLN A 680 -7.03 13.20 1.50
N ASN A 681 -6.95 14.18 0.59
CA ASN A 681 -5.85 14.28 -0.35
C ASN A 681 -4.64 14.95 0.33
N LYS A 682 -3.57 14.17 0.59
CA LYS A 682 -2.30 14.70 1.10
C LYS A 682 -1.32 14.91 -0.05
N LYS A 683 -0.90 16.16 -0.27
CA LYS A 683 0.16 16.51 -1.23
C LYS A 683 1.52 16.31 -0.56
N PHE A 684 2.39 15.52 -1.17
CA PHE A 684 3.75 15.26 -0.68
C PHE A 684 4.77 15.95 -1.59
N LYS A 685 5.87 16.43 -1.00
CA LYS A 685 7.00 17.02 -1.72
C LYS A 685 8.25 16.19 -1.47
N ALA A 686 9.00 15.88 -2.53
CA ALA A 686 10.26 15.16 -2.43
C ALA A 686 11.30 15.92 -1.59
N PRO A 687 12.21 15.20 -0.90
CA PRO A 687 13.39 15.79 -0.28
C PRO A 687 14.23 16.57 -1.31
N PRO A 688 14.95 17.63 -0.90
CA PRO A 688 15.71 18.48 -1.82
C PRO A 688 16.72 17.65 -2.63
N GLY A 689 16.73 17.82 -3.95
CA GLY A 689 17.62 17.10 -4.88
C GLY A 689 17.15 15.70 -5.31
N LYS A 690 16.05 15.18 -4.76
CA LYS A 690 15.46 13.89 -5.14
C LYS A 690 14.15 14.08 -5.90
N LYS A 691 13.82 13.12 -6.78
CA LYS A 691 12.58 13.12 -7.57
C LYS A 691 11.73 11.92 -7.22
N ILE A 692 10.43 12.12 -7.01
CA ILE A 692 9.49 11.01 -6.83
C ILE A 692 9.04 10.53 -8.22
N TYR A 693 9.09 9.22 -8.43
CA TYR A 693 8.57 8.57 -9.61
C TYR A 693 7.22 7.92 -9.31
N VAL A 694 6.19 8.47 -9.95
CA VAL A 694 4.86 7.86 -10.01
C VAL A 694 4.76 7.11 -11.34
N PRO A 695 4.59 5.78 -11.35
CA PRO A 695 4.46 5.04 -12.60
C PRO A 695 3.15 5.43 -13.28
N VAL A 696 3.25 6.14 -14.41
CA VAL A 696 2.09 6.50 -15.25
C VAL A 696 1.79 5.35 -16.21
N ARG A 697 0.56 4.82 -16.16
CA ARG A 697 0.07 3.88 -17.17
C ARG A 697 -0.29 4.66 -18.43
N VAL A 698 0.44 4.39 -19.52
CA VAL A 698 0.12 4.95 -20.83
C VAL A 698 -0.75 3.95 -21.57
N GLU A 699 -2.05 4.24 -21.66
CA GLU A 699 -2.94 3.44 -22.48
C GLU A 699 -2.74 3.73 -23.98
N PRO A 700 -2.88 2.75 -24.88
CA PRO A 700 -2.82 2.98 -26.33
C PRO A 700 -3.78 4.07 -26.80
N LYS A 701 -4.93 4.23 -26.15
CA LYS A 701 -5.91 5.29 -26.44
C LYS A 701 -5.32 6.70 -26.32
N VAL A 702 -4.28 6.91 -25.50
CA VAL A 702 -3.64 8.22 -25.31
C VAL A 702 -2.90 8.64 -26.57
N TYR A 703 -2.28 7.69 -27.28
CA TYR A 703 -1.64 7.96 -28.57
C TYR A 703 -2.67 8.37 -29.62
N PHE A 704 -3.78 7.61 -29.73
CA PHE A 704 -4.87 7.95 -30.64
C PHE A 704 -5.55 9.28 -30.26
N ALA A 705 -5.65 9.60 -28.97
CA ALA A 705 -6.17 10.88 -28.52
C ALA A 705 -5.24 12.04 -28.91
N ALA A 706 -3.92 11.88 -28.73
CA ALA A 706 -2.94 12.86 -29.16
C ALA A 706 -2.98 13.08 -30.69
N GLU A 707 -3.07 12.00 -31.46
CA GLU A 707 -3.23 12.05 -32.92
C GLU A 707 -4.55 12.73 -33.33
N ARG A 708 -5.68 12.37 -32.70
CA ARG A 708 -6.97 13.03 -32.95
C ARG A 708 -6.91 14.53 -32.69
N THR A 709 -6.26 14.95 -31.60
CA THR A 709 -6.10 16.39 -31.32
C THR A 709 -5.22 17.07 -32.38
N PHE A 710 -4.16 16.41 -32.86
CA PHE A 710 -3.32 16.93 -33.92
C PHE A 710 -4.10 17.08 -35.24
N LEU A 711 -4.87 16.05 -35.62
CA LEU A 711 -5.72 16.07 -36.80
C LEU A 711 -6.79 17.17 -36.72
N GLY A 712 -7.41 17.37 -35.55
CA GLY A 712 -8.38 18.46 -35.35
C GLY A 712 -7.74 19.85 -35.52
N TRP A 713 -6.55 20.08 -34.97
CA TRP A 713 -5.84 21.34 -35.19
C TRP A 713 -5.42 21.54 -36.65
N LEU A 714 -5.07 20.47 -37.35
CA LEU A 714 -4.76 20.49 -38.78
C LEU A 714 -6.01 20.85 -39.61
N GLU A 715 -7.15 20.24 -39.32
CA GLU A 715 -8.45 20.55 -39.92
C GLU A 715 -8.82 22.03 -39.74
N PHE A 716 -8.73 22.58 -38.53
CA PHE A 716 -8.96 24.01 -38.29
C PHE A 716 -8.00 24.91 -39.07
N SER A 717 -6.73 24.53 -39.18
CA SER A 717 -5.75 25.30 -39.94
C SER A 717 -6.08 25.31 -41.44
N ILE A 718 -6.60 24.20 -41.97
CA ILE A 718 -7.10 24.11 -43.35
C ILE A 718 -8.33 25.02 -43.53
N TYR A 719 -9.28 25.04 -42.59
CA TYR A 719 -10.45 25.91 -42.67
C TYR A 719 -10.07 27.40 -42.66
N ILE A 720 -9.18 27.81 -41.76
CA ILE A 720 -8.67 29.19 -41.71
C ILE A 720 -7.93 29.54 -43.01
N GLY A 721 -7.11 28.62 -43.53
CA GLY A 721 -6.44 28.79 -44.82
C GLY A 721 -7.43 28.91 -45.99
N THR A 722 -8.51 28.13 -45.97
CA THR A 722 -9.57 28.19 -47.00
C THR A 722 -10.28 29.52 -46.96
N ILE A 723 -10.60 30.03 -45.76
CA ILE A 723 -11.20 31.35 -45.56
C ILE A 723 -10.26 32.46 -46.07
N ALA A 724 -8.95 32.34 -45.83
CA ALA A 724 -7.97 33.29 -46.35
C ALA A 724 -7.96 33.31 -47.89
N VAL A 725 -8.01 32.14 -48.54
CA VAL A 725 -8.04 32.00 -50.00
C VAL A 725 -9.36 32.49 -50.59
N THR A 726 -10.51 32.20 -49.96
CA THR A 726 -11.80 32.70 -50.44
C THR A 726 -11.89 34.22 -50.34
N LEU A 727 -11.37 34.84 -49.28
CA LEU A 727 -11.29 36.29 -49.16
C LEU A 727 -10.45 36.95 -50.27
N LEU A 728 -9.44 36.26 -50.82
CA LEU A 728 -8.68 36.77 -51.97
C LEU A 728 -9.42 36.64 -53.29
N ASN A 729 -10.25 35.60 -53.45
CA ASN A 729 -10.89 35.29 -54.73
C ASN A 729 -12.26 35.96 -54.94
N PHE A 730 -12.94 36.41 -53.88
CA PHE A 730 -14.29 36.97 -53.96
C PHE A 730 -14.36 38.52 -54.07
N GLY A 731 -13.24 39.22 -54.19
CA GLY A 731 -13.20 40.68 -54.39
C GLY A 731 -13.25 41.07 -55.87
N SER A 732 -14.24 41.88 -56.28
CA SER A 732 -14.35 42.41 -57.66
C SER A 732 -13.28 43.43 -58.02
N HIS A 733 -12.65 44.06 -57.02
CA HIS A 733 -11.44 44.87 -57.14
C HIS A 733 -10.49 44.55 -55.96
N PRO A 734 -9.19 44.28 -56.20
CA PRO A 734 -8.24 44.01 -55.14
C PRO A 734 -7.93 45.32 -54.39
N THR A 735 -8.70 45.62 -53.34
CA THR A 735 -8.34 46.69 -52.42
C THR A 735 -7.22 46.23 -51.49
N PRO A 736 -6.30 47.14 -51.09
CA PRO A 736 -5.17 46.79 -50.23
C PRO A 736 -5.62 46.20 -48.87
N THR A 737 -6.85 46.50 -48.43
CA THR A 737 -7.49 45.99 -47.21
C THR A 737 -7.71 44.48 -47.24
N HIS A 738 -8.30 43.92 -48.32
CA HIS A 738 -8.50 42.48 -48.45
C HIS A 738 -7.19 41.68 -48.49
N PHE A 739 -6.14 42.25 -49.08
CA PHE A 739 -4.81 41.65 -49.10
C PHE A 739 -4.20 41.54 -47.69
N TRP A 740 -4.28 42.59 -46.88
CA TRP A 740 -3.79 42.58 -45.49
C TRP A 740 -4.58 41.63 -44.60
N ILE A 741 -5.90 41.58 -44.75
CA ILE A 741 -6.78 40.70 -43.95
C ILE A 741 -6.55 39.23 -44.31
N SER A 742 -6.47 38.89 -45.59
CA SER A 742 -6.14 37.52 -46.02
C SER A 742 -4.72 37.11 -45.59
N GLY A 743 -3.75 38.04 -45.66
CA GLY A 743 -2.41 37.82 -45.13
C GLY A 743 -2.41 37.49 -43.63
N LEU A 744 -3.25 38.17 -42.84
CA LEU A 744 -3.43 37.89 -41.41
C LEU A 744 -4.03 36.50 -41.16
N PHE A 745 -5.09 36.11 -41.88
CA PHE A 745 -5.68 34.77 -41.75
C PHE A 745 -4.71 33.67 -42.20
N THR A 746 -3.92 33.91 -43.24
CA THR A 746 -2.88 32.98 -43.70
C THR A 746 -1.78 32.81 -42.65
N ALA A 747 -1.31 33.90 -42.05
CA ALA A 747 -0.33 33.86 -40.96
C ALA A 747 -0.89 33.12 -39.73
N LEU A 748 -2.17 33.33 -39.42
CA LEU A 748 -2.86 32.62 -38.33
C LEU A 748 -2.96 31.11 -38.60
N ALA A 749 -3.27 30.71 -39.84
CA ALA A 749 -3.31 29.31 -40.25
C ALA A 749 -1.93 28.63 -40.12
N ILE A 750 -0.86 29.31 -40.54
CA ILE A 750 0.51 28.82 -40.40
C ILE A 750 0.92 28.71 -38.92
N ALA A 751 0.58 29.71 -38.10
CA ALA A 751 0.87 29.71 -36.67
C ALA A 751 0.11 28.57 -35.94
N SER A 752 -1.16 28.36 -36.29
CA SER A 752 -1.98 27.24 -35.80
C SER A 752 -1.39 25.88 -36.18
N LEU A 753 -0.91 25.73 -37.43
CA LEU A 753 -0.25 24.50 -37.89
C LEU A 753 1.08 24.25 -37.15
N ALA A 754 1.91 25.29 -36.98
CA ALA A 754 3.17 25.17 -36.24
C ALA A 754 2.92 24.79 -34.77
N TYR A 755 1.90 25.40 -34.15
CA TYR A 755 1.48 25.09 -32.79
C TYR A 755 1.00 23.63 -32.64
N SER A 756 0.25 23.10 -33.61
CA SER A 756 -0.25 21.73 -33.59
C SER A 756 0.89 20.71 -33.65
N VAL A 757 1.88 20.94 -34.53
CA VAL A 757 3.07 20.09 -34.66
C VAL A 757 3.92 20.16 -33.39
N PHE A 758 4.15 21.36 -32.86
CA PHE A 758 4.88 21.53 -31.61
C PHE A 758 4.21 20.79 -30.45
N THR A 759 2.90 20.96 -30.30
CA THR A 759 2.12 20.32 -29.24
C THR A 759 2.09 18.81 -29.39
N TYR A 760 1.98 18.29 -30.62
CA TYR A 760 2.05 16.86 -30.91
C TYR A 760 3.42 16.27 -30.55
N LEU A 761 4.51 16.91 -30.97
CA LEU A 761 5.88 16.45 -30.65
C LEU A 761 6.15 16.52 -29.15
N HIS A 762 5.71 17.58 -28.48
CA HIS A 762 5.82 17.73 -27.03
C HIS A 762 5.04 16.62 -26.29
N ARG A 763 3.78 16.37 -26.68
CA ARG A 763 2.95 15.30 -26.11
C ARG A 763 3.52 13.92 -26.41
N SER A 764 3.93 13.65 -27.64
CA SER A 764 4.53 12.37 -28.04
C SER A 764 5.81 12.07 -27.26
N LYS A 765 6.70 13.08 -27.11
CA LYS A 765 7.89 12.95 -26.26
C LYS A 765 7.51 12.70 -24.80
N GLY A 766 6.52 13.41 -24.27
CA GLY A 766 6.01 13.25 -22.93
C GLY A 766 5.43 11.87 -22.64
N ILE A 767 4.64 11.35 -23.58
CA ILE A 767 4.06 10.00 -23.54
C ILE A 767 5.18 8.95 -23.56
N ARG A 768 6.19 9.13 -24.43
CA ARG A 768 7.35 8.23 -24.52
C ARG A 768 8.20 8.23 -23.25
N GLU A 769 8.37 9.39 -22.63
CA GLU A 769 9.09 9.57 -21.37
C GLU A 769 8.24 9.22 -20.13
N ARG A 770 6.96 8.83 -20.32
CA ARG A 770 5.99 8.47 -19.27
C ARG A 770 5.85 9.53 -18.18
N LYS A 771 5.96 10.80 -18.57
CA LYS A 771 5.75 11.92 -17.65
C LYS A 771 4.25 12.14 -17.48
N ALA A 772 3.83 12.38 -16.24
CA ALA A 772 2.49 12.88 -15.97
C ALA A 772 2.44 14.34 -16.44
N ILE A 773 1.94 14.54 -17.67
CA ILE A 773 1.77 15.84 -18.30
C ILE A 773 0.27 16.08 -18.45
N GLY A 774 -0.19 17.30 -18.16
CA GLY A 774 -1.54 17.71 -18.51
C GLY A 774 -1.78 17.61 -20.01
N PHE A 775 -2.64 16.68 -20.45
CA PHE A 775 -3.04 16.56 -21.86
C PHE A 775 -4.03 17.65 -22.31
N TYR A 776 -4.56 18.42 -21.36
CA TYR A 776 -5.48 19.52 -21.63
C TYR A 776 -4.73 20.75 -22.16
N ASP A 777 -5.17 21.28 -23.28
CA ASP A 777 -4.67 22.55 -23.80
C ASP A 777 -5.50 23.71 -23.22
N ARG A 778 -4.88 24.46 -22.31
CA ARG A 778 -5.55 25.50 -21.54
C ARG A 778 -5.58 26.87 -22.22
N TRP A 779 -4.79 27.08 -23.27
CA TRP A 779 -4.62 28.41 -23.86
C TRP A 779 -4.71 28.42 -25.38
N GLY A 780 -4.31 27.34 -26.07
CA GLY A 780 -4.30 27.28 -27.52
C GLY A 780 -5.65 27.65 -28.15
N PRO A 781 -6.76 26.98 -27.78
CA PRO A 781 -8.08 27.28 -28.34
C PRO A 781 -8.55 28.72 -28.04
N SER A 782 -8.33 29.20 -26.82
CA SER A 782 -8.74 30.56 -26.43
C SER A 782 -7.99 31.63 -27.20
N ILE A 783 -6.67 31.46 -27.38
CA ILE A 783 -5.84 32.38 -28.18
C ILE A 783 -6.29 32.37 -29.64
N LEU A 784 -6.56 31.19 -30.21
CA LEU A 784 -7.06 31.07 -31.59
C LEU A 784 -8.42 31.76 -31.75
N CYS A 785 -9.36 31.55 -30.83
CA CYS A 785 -10.68 32.19 -30.86
C CYS A 785 -10.59 33.71 -30.76
N ILE A 786 -9.74 34.24 -29.87
CA ILE A 786 -9.52 35.69 -29.75
C ILE A 786 -8.90 36.25 -31.04
N ALA A 787 -7.91 35.55 -31.60
CA ALA A 787 -7.26 35.99 -32.84
C ALA A 787 -8.22 35.97 -34.04
N LEU A 788 -9.07 34.93 -34.15
CA LEU A 788 -10.13 34.86 -35.15
C LEU A 788 -11.17 35.96 -34.96
N PHE A 789 -11.60 36.21 -33.72
CA PHE A 789 -12.55 37.29 -33.41
C PHE A 789 -12.00 38.65 -33.82
N VAL A 790 -10.73 38.94 -33.49
CA VAL A 790 -10.06 40.18 -33.91
C VAL A 790 -9.96 40.25 -35.44
N GLY A 791 -9.60 39.15 -36.11
CA GLY A 791 -9.53 39.09 -37.57
C GLY A 791 -10.88 39.35 -38.26
N VAL A 792 -11.97 38.78 -37.73
CA VAL A 792 -13.33 38.98 -38.24
C VAL A 792 -13.84 40.39 -37.93
N ALA A 793 -13.60 40.91 -36.73
CA ALA A 793 -13.98 42.27 -36.35
C ALA A 793 -13.24 43.32 -37.19
N ALA A 794 -11.96 43.10 -37.47
CA ALA A 794 -11.20 43.94 -38.40
C ALA A 794 -11.81 43.89 -39.80
N ASN A 795 -12.10 42.69 -40.32
CA ASN A 795 -12.76 42.54 -41.63
C ASN A 795 -14.10 43.27 -41.70
N PHE A 796 -14.94 43.13 -40.68
CA PHE A 796 -16.24 43.79 -40.59
C PHE A 796 -16.11 45.33 -40.53
N GLY A 797 -15.16 45.84 -39.72
CA GLY A 797 -14.92 47.27 -39.60
C GLY A 797 -14.43 47.89 -40.92
N PHE A 798 -13.50 47.23 -41.60
CA PHE A 798 -12.98 47.69 -42.89
C PHE A 798 -14.04 47.61 -43.99
N GLU A 799 -14.78 46.50 -44.09
CA GLU A 799 -15.84 46.32 -45.10
C GLU A 799 -16.97 47.34 -44.93
N GLY A 800 -17.39 47.60 -43.68
CA GLY A 800 -18.47 48.57 -43.46
C GLY A 800 -18.05 50.03 -43.73
N LYS A 801 -16.75 50.34 -43.58
CA LYS A 801 -16.19 51.64 -44.01
C LYS A 801 -16.15 51.74 -45.54
N GLU A 802 -15.85 50.64 -46.23
CA GLU A 802 -15.79 50.56 -47.69
C GLU A 802 -17.19 50.63 -48.32
N ARG A 803 -18.22 50.11 -47.63
CA ARG A 803 -19.64 50.16 -48.04
C ARG A 803 -20.39 51.40 -47.55
N GLY A 804 -19.75 52.30 -46.80
CA GLY A 804 -20.36 53.54 -46.29
C GLY A 804 -21.46 53.35 -45.25
N ILE A 805 -21.43 52.25 -44.49
CA ILE A 805 -22.41 51.93 -43.43
C ILE A 805 -22.06 52.67 -42.12
N TRP A 806 -20.79 53.08 -41.95
CA TRP A 806 -20.29 53.93 -40.86
C TRP A 806 -19.11 54.80 -41.29
#